data_AF-A0A660QXI9-F1
#
_entry.id   AF-A0A660QXI9-F1
#
_cell.length_a   1.000
_cell.length_b   1.000
_cell.length_c   1.000
_cell.angle_alpha   90.00
_cell.angle_beta   90.00
_cell.angle_gamma   90.00
#
_symmetry.space_group_name_H-M   'P 1'
#
loop_
_entity.id
_entity.type
_entity.pdbx_description
1 polymer ?
#
loop_
_entity_poly.entity_id
_entity_poly.type
_entity_poly.pdbx_seq_one_letter_code
_entity_poly.pdbx_strand_id
1 'polypeptide(L)'
;MKNTVIIALSFILSASCFAEIGTTPEAAEKLNFIWRSREISVNVNRMSSSDYFEYLNNNEEGAYYYISADQTPGTVPLYRLYHSGLDDYMTSTRTDELGYALDITLGYAYTNQLPGTVEITRWYDSSSDDHAIRRPGEAAPDFGSYTAQNLPDTVYGYPRYGLSDSADMLSLTGGGVEIKSNKAAGGAIFSWMYGGKEFININDYGRQLQAAYFAPHTEGEVTWATNPTEAGSRWTFSTYGDDRKQGSPIITATNVGLTQITRAVPLDFTQNESFGGGVYNPIIWPTASLGKDITLDYNGMGAVAKYETHLRVPADVGAGAWHEIPTAYMTGDFTRFWTYNAETSALALVTPASNTGGLYQAGPDFDGIHYGGVIISLPGDNTAMGVYAVSLEKGGSMTHMNLYNFTGIGGGGNPLNNATAKWAVGTGGFGFDDDYEYIFTTWVICGTLAEVTAHMDSLYVQGAIGAPRATPIDPNNTHHADTREDAVVFKPSTGVWQGSHNQPTPDYITGATTSESSAFGTSGDTPLVGDVDGDGLDDIVTVHPAGNYNWSASHTTDADRNGAGEMVGGSADSILTGFGTVSGSLGHFLADVTGDGIDDAVTINNGLNWYCKPSTEGVGFDATTSVQGPSQWGLPGDIVFVGDFNGDGYADTAVWRPSNAYWYIKKSGPGGLGTGGTVQGAFGLPNSDDIPMVGDVNGDGRTDGIIVRPSGDDLTWIAGFADATGKIDWATGEHNSLVAFGTTNDAPIVADINGDGRVDIGYISDNGSGQLLWKFALTNEEGGFTAFAMVSALFGDTGDVPLIGQLDYVDVRISSISTSGAGMVIEWEPSISNRLYTVNWNTNLVTGDFLPLETDIESPQNSYTDTVHEAENQCFYNVEIQ
;
A
#
# COMPACT_ATOMS: atom_id res chain seq x y z
N MET A 1 30.91 -6.55 -26.33
CA MET A 1 30.64 -5.08 -26.36
C MET A 1 29.59 -4.78 -27.42
N LYS A 2 29.85 -4.12 -28.56
CA LYS A 2 28.78 -3.65 -29.49
C LYS A 2 27.64 -4.63 -29.87
N ASN A 3 27.90 -5.93 -29.98
CA ASN A 3 26.88 -6.94 -30.32
C ASN A 3 26.36 -7.69 -29.08
N THR A 4 26.42 -7.09 -27.89
CA THR A 4 26.18 -7.76 -26.59
C THR A 4 25.37 -6.92 -25.61
N VAL A 5 25.33 -5.58 -25.77
CA VAL A 5 24.76 -4.63 -24.79
C VAL A 5 23.56 -3.89 -25.42
N ILE A 6 22.52 -4.64 -25.81
CA ILE A 6 21.25 -4.12 -26.38
C ILE A 6 20.07 -5.02 -25.93
N ILE A 7 20.19 -5.68 -24.77
CA ILE A 7 19.21 -6.60 -24.16
C ILE A 7 19.40 -6.45 -22.63
N ALA A 8 18.31 -6.52 -21.86
CA ALA A 8 18.22 -6.19 -20.43
C ALA A 8 18.40 -4.69 -20.13
N LEU A 9 17.29 -3.97 -20.22
CA LEU A 9 16.99 -2.75 -19.45
C LEU A 9 15.52 -2.86 -19.07
N SER A 10 15.30 -3.21 -17.81
CA SER A 10 14.02 -3.20 -17.10
C SER A 10 14.01 -1.91 -16.28
N PHE A 11 12.85 -1.27 -16.08
CA PHE A 11 12.75 -0.02 -15.30
C PHE A 11 11.41 0.01 -14.57
N ILE A 12 11.45 -0.07 -13.24
CA ILE A 12 10.30 0.09 -12.35
C ILE A 12 10.41 1.44 -11.64
N LEU A 13 9.27 2.13 -11.53
CA LEU A 13 9.10 3.32 -10.67
C LEU A 13 8.33 2.90 -9.41
N SER A 14 9.00 2.81 -8.26
CA SER A 14 8.37 2.44 -6.98
C SER A 14 9.08 3.08 -5.78
N ALA A 15 8.34 3.74 -4.88
CA ALA A 15 8.82 4.21 -3.58
C ALA A 15 7.68 4.54 -2.61
N SER A 16 7.74 4.07 -1.34
CA SER A 16 6.89 4.47 -0.20
C SER A 16 7.50 4.00 1.14
N CYS A 17 7.31 4.73 2.26
CA CYS A 17 8.13 4.60 3.50
C CYS A 17 7.39 4.23 4.83
N PHE A 18 8.11 3.72 5.85
CA PHE A 18 8.16 3.95 7.33
C PHE A 18 9.04 2.83 7.99
N ALA A 19 9.07 2.37 9.27
CA ALA A 19 10.11 1.36 9.73
C ALA A 19 9.70 0.14 10.63
N GLU A 20 9.96 -1.12 10.20
CA GLU A 20 9.47 -2.43 10.78
C GLU A 20 9.65 -2.64 12.30
N ILE A 21 8.67 -3.30 12.95
CA ILE A 21 8.83 -3.99 14.24
C ILE A 21 8.03 -5.32 14.24
N GLY A 22 8.65 -6.44 13.86
CA GLY A 22 8.00 -7.75 13.88
C GLY A 22 7.88 -8.39 15.28
N THR A 23 6.92 -9.32 15.47
CA THR A 23 7.03 -10.48 16.39
C THR A 23 5.91 -11.51 16.17
N THR A 24 6.16 -12.74 16.64
CA THR A 24 5.32 -13.96 16.65
C THR A 24 3.78 -13.79 16.66
N PRO A 25 3.01 -14.71 16.04
CA PRO A 25 1.54 -14.63 15.92
C PRO A 25 0.81 -14.24 17.22
N GLU A 26 0.11 -13.11 17.17
CA GLU A 26 -0.55 -12.52 18.33
C GLU A 26 -1.88 -13.18 18.67
N ALA A 27 -2.06 -13.51 19.95
CA ALA A 27 -3.33 -14.04 20.45
C ALA A 27 -4.38 -12.92 20.65
N ALA A 28 -5.65 -13.25 20.36
CA ALA A 28 -6.80 -12.37 20.59
C ALA A 28 -6.84 -11.82 22.04
N GLU A 29 -6.92 -10.50 22.18
CA GLU A 29 -6.91 -9.82 23.48
C GLU A 29 -8.32 -9.38 23.89
N LYS A 30 -8.63 -9.53 25.19
CA LYS A 30 -9.89 -9.07 25.78
C LYS A 30 -9.71 -7.68 26.39
N LEU A 31 -10.64 -6.77 26.08
CA LEU A 31 -10.60 -5.39 26.55
C LEU A 31 -11.56 -5.12 27.71
N ASN A 32 -11.17 -4.20 28.60
CA ASN A 32 -12.01 -3.55 29.62
C ASN A 32 -12.37 -2.12 29.19
N PHE A 33 -13.59 -1.69 29.50
CA PHE A 33 -14.03 -0.30 29.34
C PHE A 33 -13.53 0.58 30.49
N ILE A 34 -13.15 1.81 30.16
CA ILE A 34 -12.93 2.91 31.10
C ILE A 34 -14.06 3.93 30.94
N TRP A 35 -15.01 3.92 31.88
CA TRP A 35 -16.10 4.87 32.02
C TRP A 35 -15.62 6.11 32.79
N ARG A 36 -16.08 7.30 32.41
CA ARG A 36 -16.04 8.49 33.27
C ARG A 36 -17.44 8.72 33.81
N SER A 37 -17.54 8.81 35.13
CA SER A 37 -18.79 8.90 35.89
C SER A 37 -18.74 10.15 36.77
N ARG A 38 -19.90 10.74 37.07
CA ARG A 38 -20.00 12.02 37.79
C ARG A 38 -21.06 11.92 38.88
N GLU A 39 -20.69 12.23 40.13
CA GLU A 39 -21.59 11.95 41.25
C GLU A 39 -22.72 12.98 41.38
N ILE A 40 -23.95 12.48 41.26
CA ILE A 40 -25.20 13.27 41.25
C ILE A 40 -25.43 14.03 42.57
N SER A 41 -24.87 13.55 43.69
CA SER A 41 -25.06 14.15 45.02
C SER A 41 -24.38 15.50 45.21
N VAL A 42 -23.18 15.68 44.61
CA VAL A 42 -22.27 16.80 44.90
C VAL A 42 -21.87 17.60 43.67
N ASN A 43 -22.02 17.06 42.45
CA ASN A 43 -21.96 17.82 41.19
C ASN A 43 -20.59 18.48 40.89
N VAL A 44 -19.47 17.89 41.35
CA VAL A 44 -18.10 18.38 41.01
C VAL A 44 -17.05 17.30 40.74
N ASN A 45 -17.14 16.10 41.32
CA ASN A 45 -16.14 15.03 41.16
C ASN A 45 -16.40 14.16 39.90
N ARG A 46 -15.33 13.87 39.13
CA ARG A 46 -15.30 12.99 37.94
C ARG A 46 -14.41 11.76 38.15
N MET A 47 -15.02 10.58 38.26
CA MET A 47 -14.31 9.33 38.55
C MET A 47 -14.22 8.39 37.34
N SER A 48 -13.03 7.81 37.12
CA SER A 48 -12.83 6.69 36.18
C SER A 48 -13.39 5.38 36.77
N SER A 49 -14.03 4.53 35.98
CA SER A 49 -14.60 3.26 36.45
C SER A 49 -14.49 2.15 35.42
N SER A 50 -14.34 0.90 35.89
CA SER A 50 -14.48 -0.33 35.12
C SER A 50 -15.77 -1.10 35.43
N ASP A 51 -16.61 -0.63 36.36
CA ASP A 51 -17.91 -1.26 36.69
C ASP A 51 -19.07 -0.56 35.97
N TYR A 52 -19.72 -1.30 35.07
CA TYR A 52 -20.91 -0.83 34.36
C TYR A 52 -22.07 -0.42 35.29
N PHE A 53 -22.20 -1.06 36.47
CA PHE A 53 -23.22 -0.68 37.44
C PHE A 53 -22.88 0.62 38.19
N GLU A 54 -21.59 0.92 38.41
CA GLU A 54 -21.16 2.19 38.99
C GLU A 54 -21.43 3.35 38.00
N TYR A 55 -21.16 3.14 36.71
CA TYR A 55 -21.55 4.04 35.62
C TYR A 55 -23.06 4.26 35.55
N LEU A 56 -23.88 3.20 35.56
CA LEU A 56 -25.34 3.31 35.44
C LEU A 56 -25.99 4.13 36.57
N ASN A 57 -25.34 4.29 37.71
CA ASN A 57 -25.82 5.11 38.83
C ASN A 57 -25.33 6.58 38.77
N ASN A 58 -24.34 6.91 37.92
CA ASN A 58 -23.60 8.18 37.90
C ASN A 58 -23.35 8.67 36.45
N ASN A 59 -24.38 8.59 35.62
CA ASN A 59 -24.26 8.27 34.19
C ASN A 59 -24.03 9.47 33.22
N GLU A 60 -23.43 10.57 33.64
CA GLU A 60 -23.42 11.82 32.84
C GLU A 60 -22.43 11.85 31.64
N GLU A 61 -21.31 11.10 31.66
CA GLU A 61 -20.22 11.30 30.67
C GLU A 61 -19.85 10.06 29.80
N GLY A 62 -20.04 8.84 30.30
CA GLY A 62 -19.98 7.61 29.50
C GLY A 62 -18.56 7.01 29.32
N ALA A 63 -18.37 6.16 28.31
CA ALA A 63 -17.10 5.43 28.10
C ALA A 63 -16.09 6.19 27.22
N TYR A 64 -14.83 6.18 27.64
CA TYR A 64 -13.73 7.01 27.12
C TYR A 64 -12.61 6.22 26.43
N TYR A 65 -12.20 5.09 27.02
CA TYR A 65 -11.11 4.26 26.51
C TYR A 65 -11.43 2.78 26.66
N TYR A 66 -10.75 1.97 25.86
CA TYR A 66 -10.53 0.54 26.11
C TYR A 66 -9.06 0.31 26.43
N ILE A 67 -8.80 -0.54 27.41
CA ILE A 67 -7.46 -1.06 27.77
C ILE A 67 -7.56 -2.57 27.99
N SER A 68 -6.45 -3.28 28.12
CA SER A 68 -6.49 -4.74 28.33
C SER A 68 -7.20 -5.11 29.65
N ALA A 69 -7.96 -6.20 29.61
CA ALA A 69 -8.63 -6.76 30.78
C ALA A 69 -7.69 -7.60 31.66
N ASP A 70 -6.60 -8.11 31.08
CA ASP A 70 -5.65 -9.04 31.68
C ASP A 70 -4.22 -8.51 31.60
N GLN A 71 -3.30 -8.97 32.44
CA GLN A 71 -1.92 -8.47 32.44
C GLN A 71 -1.04 -9.20 31.41
N THR A 72 -0.93 -8.62 30.22
CA THR A 72 -0.08 -9.07 29.11
C THR A 72 1.29 -8.38 29.11
N PRO A 73 2.33 -8.95 28.47
CA PRO A 73 3.58 -8.23 28.22
C PRO A 73 3.31 -6.90 27.48
N GLY A 74 4.03 -5.83 27.84
CA GLY A 74 3.75 -4.49 27.29
C GLY A 74 2.56 -3.76 27.93
N THR A 75 1.98 -4.27 29.03
CA THR A 75 0.95 -3.56 29.81
C THR A 75 1.34 -3.31 31.27
N VAL A 76 0.81 -2.24 31.84
CA VAL A 76 0.90 -1.89 33.27
C VAL A 76 -0.49 -1.63 33.87
N PRO A 77 -0.72 -1.93 35.16
CA PRO A 77 -2.01 -1.70 35.78
C PRO A 77 -2.40 -0.21 35.81
N LEU A 78 -3.64 0.10 35.45
CA LEU A 78 -4.24 1.41 35.63
C LEU A 78 -5.21 1.38 36.81
N TYR A 79 -5.05 2.29 37.77
CA TYR A 79 -5.80 2.35 39.02
C TYR A 79 -6.69 3.58 39.10
N ARG A 80 -7.82 3.45 39.81
CA ARG A 80 -8.48 4.58 40.49
C ARG A 80 -7.98 4.63 41.94
N LEU A 81 -7.57 5.81 42.37
CA LEU A 81 -7.25 6.13 43.76
C LEU A 81 -8.24 7.18 44.29
N TYR A 82 -8.42 7.26 45.60
CA TYR A 82 -9.39 8.12 46.27
C TYR A 82 -8.76 8.91 47.43
N HIS A 83 -9.08 10.22 47.54
CA HIS A 83 -8.61 11.09 48.62
C HIS A 83 -9.74 11.50 49.55
N SER A 84 -10.00 10.66 50.57
CA SER A 84 -11.04 10.86 51.60
C SER A 84 -11.01 12.17 52.41
N GLY A 85 -9.94 12.98 52.30
CA GLY A 85 -9.84 14.31 52.90
C GLY A 85 -10.27 15.47 51.98
N LEU A 86 -10.52 15.19 50.70
CA LEU A 86 -10.94 16.14 49.65
C LEU A 86 -12.24 15.71 48.97
N ASP A 87 -12.56 14.40 49.02
CA ASP A 87 -13.68 13.78 48.29
C ASP A 87 -13.43 13.78 46.76
N ASP A 88 -12.18 13.51 46.36
CA ASP A 88 -11.67 13.44 44.97
C ASP A 88 -11.21 12.02 44.56
N TYR A 89 -11.33 11.69 43.27
CA TYR A 89 -10.85 10.45 42.65
C TYR A 89 -9.84 10.75 41.53
N MET A 90 -8.63 10.17 41.61
CA MET A 90 -7.63 10.29 40.54
C MET A 90 -7.38 8.96 39.84
N THR A 91 -6.99 9.02 38.55
CA THR A 91 -6.47 7.86 37.81
C THR A 91 -4.94 7.85 37.91
N SER A 92 -4.30 6.69 38.12
CA SER A 92 -2.82 6.60 38.15
C SER A 92 -2.33 5.21 37.78
N THR A 93 -1.11 5.12 37.24
CA THR A 93 -0.36 3.85 37.07
C THR A 93 0.29 3.39 38.38
N ARG A 94 0.27 4.25 39.42
CA ARG A 94 0.87 4.01 40.74
C ARG A 94 -0.18 3.91 41.83
N THR A 95 0.22 3.38 42.99
CA THR A 95 -0.64 3.25 44.19
C THR A 95 -0.17 4.10 45.37
N ASP A 96 0.92 4.87 45.20
CA ASP A 96 1.58 5.69 46.22
C ASP A 96 1.53 7.21 45.95
N GLU A 97 0.57 7.66 45.12
CA GLU A 97 0.28 9.08 44.87
C GLU A 97 -0.06 9.82 46.19
N LEU A 98 0.44 11.06 46.34
CA LEU A 98 0.50 11.71 47.64
C LEU A 98 -0.89 12.06 48.22
N GLY A 99 -1.32 11.28 49.22
CA GLY A 99 -2.56 11.48 49.99
C GLY A 99 -3.73 10.59 49.54
N TYR A 100 -3.62 9.95 48.37
CA TYR A 100 -4.64 9.08 47.82
C TYR A 100 -4.41 7.64 48.26
N ALA A 101 -5.47 6.84 48.30
CA ALA A 101 -5.42 5.40 48.55
C ALA A 101 -6.02 4.64 47.36
N LEU A 102 -5.47 3.46 47.04
CA LEU A 102 -6.04 2.57 46.03
C LEU A 102 -7.50 2.22 46.35
N ASP A 103 -8.38 2.45 45.38
CA ASP A 103 -9.79 2.06 45.42
C ASP A 103 -10.05 0.83 44.55
N ILE A 104 -9.81 0.93 43.24
CA ILE A 104 -9.95 -0.19 42.28
C ILE A 104 -8.84 -0.21 41.21
N THR A 105 -8.55 -1.40 40.68
CA THR A 105 -7.85 -1.56 39.39
C THR A 105 -8.88 -1.46 38.27
N LEU A 106 -8.61 -0.62 37.27
CA LEU A 106 -9.49 -0.38 36.12
C LEU A 106 -9.23 -1.40 34.99
N GLY A 107 -7.97 -1.77 34.80
CA GLY A 107 -7.48 -2.72 33.80
C GLY A 107 -5.96 -2.58 33.65
N TYR A 108 -5.42 -2.94 32.49
CA TYR A 108 -4.00 -2.84 32.18
C TYR A 108 -3.80 -2.04 30.88
N ALA A 109 -3.20 -0.86 30.98
CA ALA A 109 -2.94 0.04 29.87
C ALA A 109 -1.60 -0.29 29.21
N TYR A 110 -1.48 -0.07 27.90
CA TYR A 110 -0.27 -0.41 27.14
C TYR A 110 0.86 0.58 27.44
N THR A 111 2.09 0.11 27.55
CA THR A 111 3.28 0.98 27.75
C THR A 111 3.82 1.55 26.43
N ASN A 112 3.47 0.91 25.31
CA ASN A 112 3.86 1.29 23.97
C ASN A 112 2.59 1.69 23.20
N GLN A 113 2.71 2.57 22.20
CA GLN A 113 1.59 2.88 21.32
C GLN A 113 1.39 1.75 20.31
N LEU A 114 0.29 1.02 20.42
CA LEU A 114 -0.17 0.04 19.44
C LEU A 114 -1.03 0.74 18.35
N PRO A 115 -1.21 0.15 17.16
CA PRO A 115 -2.06 0.72 16.10
C PRO A 115 -3.44 1.13 16.64
N GLY A 116 -3.91 2.34 16.29
CA GLY A 116 -5.20 2.86 16.75
C GLY A 116 -5.31 3.18 18.26
N THR A 117 -4.26 2.98 19.07
CA THR A 117 -4.21 3.48 20.46
C THR A 117 -3.69 4.91 20.52
N VAL A 118 -4.02 5.60 21.62
CA VAL A 118 -3.56 6.96 21.93
C VAL A 118 -3.29 7.11 23.43
N GLU A 119 -2.50 8.12 23.81
CA GLU A 119 -2.14 8.36 25.22
C GLU A 119 -3.38 8.60 26.09
N ILE A 120 -3.37 8.03 27.30
CA ILE A 120 -4.38 8.26 28.35
C ILE A 120 -3.91 9.42 29.23
N THR A 121 -4.35 10.64 28.93
CA THR A 121 -3.96 11.82 29.73
C THR A 121 -4.91 12.07 30.90
N ARG A 122 -4.33 12.27 32.09
CA ARG A 122 -5.01 12.83 33.27
C ARG A 122 -4.95 14.35 33.23
N TRP A 123 -5.99 14.98 33.75
CA TRP A 123 -6.24 16.42 33.79
C TRP A 123 -6.72 16.80 35.19
N TYR A 124 -6.37 18.00 35.64
CA TYR A 124 -6.66 18.49 37.00
C TYR A 124 -7.24 19.90 36.97
N ASP A 125 -8.32 20.15 37.72
CA ASP A 125 -8.92 21.48 37.92
C ASP A 125 -8.64 22.01 39.32
N SER A 126 -7.73 22.99 39.39
CA SER A 126 -7.33 23.68 40.64
C SER A 126 -8.44 24.51 41.32
N SER A 127 -9.62 24.66 40.70
CA SER A 127 -10.77 25.39 41.24
C SER A 127 -11.82 24.51 41.92
N SER A 128 -11.88 23.23 41.56
CA SER A 128 -12.69 22.18 42.20
C SER A 128 -11.85 21.19 43.03
N ASP A 129 -10.54 21.10 42.77
CA ASP A 129 -9.62 20.07 43.28
C ASP A 129 -9.96 18.65 42.76
N ASP A 130 -10.37 18.57 41.48
CA ASP A 130 -10.86 17.36 40.79
C ASP A 130 -9.87 16.83 39.73
N HIS A 131 -9.74 15.50 39.61
CA HIS A 131 -8.91 14.82 38.60
C HIS A 131 -9.73 13.99 37.59
N ALA A 132 -9.66 14.31 36.30
CA ALA A 132 -10.38 13.61 35.24
C ALA A 132 -9.43 13.02 34.17
N ILE A 133 -9.82 11.91 33.53
CA ILE A 133 -9.25 11.52 32.22
C ILE A 133 -10.02 12.21 31.09
N ARG A 134 -9.33 12.60 30.01
CA ARG A 134 -9.93 13.35 28.87
C ARG A 134 -9.91 12.51 27.58
N ARG A 135 -10.95 12.60 26.76
CA ARG A 135 -11.02 11.96 25.42
C ARG A 135 -10.17 12.76 24.40
N PRO A 136 -9.55 12.13 23.40
CA PRO A 136 -8.90 12.85 22.30
C PRO A 136 -9.92 13.70 21.54
N GLY A 137 -9.64 15.00 21.41
CA GLY A 137 -10.55 15.96 20.76
C GLY A 137 -11.75 16.42 21.61
N GLU A 138 -11.91 15.94 22.85
CA GLU A 138 -12.98 16.39 23.75
C GLU A 138 -12.90 17.92 23.95
N ALA A 139 -14.00 18.62 23.70
CA ALA A 139 -13.99 20.06 23.51
C ALA A 139 -13.68 20.84 24.81
N ALA A 140 -12.95 21.95 24.68
CA ALA A 140 -12.53 22.77 25.81
C ALA A 140 -13.66 23.33 26.72
N PRO A 141 -14.93 23.57 26.30
CA PRO A 141 -15.96 24.10 27.19
C PRO A 141 -16.24 23.26 28.44
N ASP A 142 -16.16 21.93 28.33
CA ASP A 142 -16.46 20.99 29.44
C ASP A 142 -15.24 20.70 30.33
N PHE A 143 -14.06 21.22 29.92
CA PHE A 143 -12.74 21.09 30.54
C PHE A 143 -12.06 22.47 30.77
N GLY A 144 -12.79 23.59 30.67
CA GLY A 144 -12.20 24.91 30.47
C GLY A 144 -11.35 25.49 31.62
N SER A 145 -11.39 24.83 32.78
CA SER A 145 -10.62 25.12 34.00
C SER A 145 -9.55 24.07 34.31
N TYR A 146 -9.54 22.94 33.59
CA TYR A 146 -8.60 21.84 33.79
C TYR A 146 -7.30 22.07 33.02
N THR A 147 -6.19 21.63 33.60
CA THR A 147 -4.87 21.56 32.95
C THR A 147 -4.39 20.11 32.86
N ALA A 148 -3.69 19.77 31.78
CA ALA A 148 -3.06 18.45 31.64
C ALA A 148 -2.08 18.19 32.80
N GLN A 149 -2.11 16.97 33.32
CA GLN A 149 -1.25 16.50 34.39
C GLN A 149 -0.98 15.01 34.15
N ASN A 150 0.08 14.72 33.40
CA ASN A 150 0.39 13.38 32.89
C ASN A 150 0.42 12.32 34.00
N LEU A 151 0.10 11.08 33.62
CA LEU A 151 0.22 9.93 34.51
C LEU A 151 1.71 9.70 34.86
N PRO A 152 2.03 9.02 35.98
CA PRO A 152 3.42 8.79 36.39
C PRO A 152 4.26 8.00 35.39
N ASP A 153 3.61 7.17 34.58
CA ASP A 153 4.16 6.46 33.44
C ASP A 153 3.27 6.77 32.22
N THR A 154 3.86 7.05 31.05
CA THR A 154 3.11 7.24 29.80
C THR A 154 2.47 5.92 29.39
N VAL A 155 1.16 5.93 29.18
CA VAL A 155 0.38 4.73 28.84
C VAL A 155 -0.72 5.03 27.83
N TYR A 156 -1.06 4.01 27.03
CA TYR A 156 -1.93 4.10 25.88
C TYR A 156 -3.18 3.21 26.04
N GLY A 157 -4.24 3.57 25.32
CA GLY A 157 -5.45 2.78 25.19
C GLY A 157 -6.20 3.14 23.92
N TYR A 158 -7.10 2.27 23.48
CA TYR A 158 -7.93 2.54 22.31
C TYR A 158 -9.00 3.59 22.67
N PRO A 159 -9.08 4.74 22.00
CA PRO A 159 -10.03 5.78 22.33
C PRO A 159 -11.44 5.42 21.86
N ARG A 160 -12.46 5.80 22.64
CA ARG A 160 -13.86 5.60 22.29
C ARG A 160 -14.49 6.92 21.81
N TYR A 161 -15.21 6.89 20.70
CA TYR A 161 -15.86 8.02 20.04
C TYR A 161 -17.36 7.73 19.88
N GLY A 162 -18.19 8.34 20.74
CA GLY A 162 -19.63 8.07 20.79
C GLY A 162 -20.41 8.76 19.67
N LEU A 163 -21.76 8.75 19.71
CA LEU A 163 -22.56 9.53 18.76
C LEU A 163 -22.37 11.06 18.87
N SER A 164 -21.80 11.54 19.98
CA SER A 164 -21.24 12.90 20.11
C SER A 164 -20.23 13.22 18.99
N ASP A 165 -19.51 12.20 18.55
CA ASP A 165 -18.39 12.24 17.62
C ASP A 165 -18.79 11.70 16.22
N SER A 166 -20.10 11.73 15.91
CA SER A 166 -20.67 11.34 14.61
C SER A 166 -20.50 12.39 13.51
N ALA A 167 -19.83 13.50 13.79
CA ALA A 167 -19.52 14.54 12.81
C ALA A 167 -18.55 14.01 11.73
N ASP A 168 -18.65 14.56 10.52
CA ASP A 168 -17.77 14.29 9.38
C ASP A 168 -16.29 14.38 9.79
N MET A 169 -15.59 13.24 9.84
CA MET A 169 -14.14 13.18 10.08
C MET A 169 -13.40 13.40 8.76
N LEU A 170 -13.87 12.73 7.71
CA LEU A 170 -13.47 12.94 6.32
C LEU A 170 -14.73 13.16 5.50
N SER A 171 -14.65 14.06 4.54
CA SER A 171 -15.66 14.27 3.50
C SER A 171 -14.92 14.47 2.18
N LEU A 172 -15.35 13.79 1.11
CA LEU A 172 -14.69 13.83 -0.20
C LEU A 172 -15.74 13.91 -1.31
N THR A 173 -15.41 14.51 -2.45
CA THR A 173 -16.36 14.72 -3.55
C THR A 173 -15.65 14.67 -4.91
N GLY A 174 -16.16 13.82 -5.80
CA GLY A 174 -15.64 13.58 -7.15
C GLY A 174 -16.71 12.89 -8.00
N GLY A 175 -16.75 13.11 -9.31
CA GLY A 175 -17.70 12.44 -10.21
C GLY A 175 -19.20 12.72 -9.97
N GLY A 176 -19.52 13.71 -9.12
CA GLY A 176 -20.87 13.99 -8.64
C GLY A 176 -21.31 13.18 -7.40
N VAL A 177 -20.42 12.35 -6.85
CA VAL A 177 -20.57 11.62 -5.59
C VAL A 177 -19.93 12.40 -4.44
N GLU A 178 -20.58 12.44 -3.27
CA GLU A 178 -20.01 12.88 -2.00
C GLU A 178 -19.99 11.69 -1.01
N ILE A 179 -18.82 11.35 -0.46
CA ILE A 179 -18.66 10.27 0.54
C ILE A 179 -18.12 10.82 1.86
N LYS A 180 -18.47 10.17 2.98
CA LYS A 180 -18.04 10.58 4.33
C LYS A 180 -17.73 9.43 5.26
N SER A 181 -16.68 9.61 6.05
CA SER A 181 -16.30 8.79 7.20
C SER A 181 -16.42 9.60 8.50
N ASN A 182 -16.75 8.95 9.61
CA ASN A 182 -16.70 9.56 10.95
C ASN A 182 -16.00 8.65 11.97
N LYS A 183 -15.61 9.24 13.11
CA LYS A 183 -14.93 8.51 14.19
C LYS A 183 -15.83 7.49 14.87
N ALA A 184 -17.12 7.83 14.98
CA ALA A 184 -18.13 6.96 15.54
C ALA A 184 -18.18 5.60 14.81
N ALA A 185 -18.28 5.58 13.49
CA ALA A 185 -18.29 4.38 12.66
C ALA A 185 -16.88 3.87 12.29
N GLY A 186 -15.84 4.18 13.08
CA GLY A 186 -14.49 3.63 12.94
C GLY A 186 -13.85 3.81 11.55
N GLY A 187 -14.20 4.89 10.85
CA GLY A 187 -13.71 5.16 9.49
C GLY A 187 -14.57 4.61 8.35
N ALA A 188 -15.57 3.75 8.61
CA ALA A 188 -16.51 3.26 7.59
C ALA A 188 -17.21 4.41 6.83
N ILE A 189 -17.61 4.17 5.56
CA ILE A 189 -18.41 5.15 4.82
C ILE A 189 -19.83 5.14 5.37
N PHE A 190 -20.16 6.17 6.15
CA PHE A 190 -21.46 6.31 6.81
C PHE A 190 -22.47 7.10 5.98
N SER A 191 -22.01 7.86 4.98
CA SER A 191 -22.84 8.66 4.06
C SER A 191 -22.28 8.50 2.64
N TRP A 192 -23.16 8.21 1.68
CA TRP A 192 -22.86 8.19 0.25
C TRP A 192 -23.97 8.92 -0.49
N MET A 193 -23.69 10.13 -0.94
CA MET A 193 -24.63 11.05 -1.56
C MET A 193 -24.39 11.12 -3.07
N TYR A 194 -25.41 10.81 -3.86
CA TYR A 194 -25.41 11.04 -5.31
C TYR A 194 -26.78 11.50 -5.80
N GLY A 195 -26.82 12.48 -6.70
CA GLY A 195 -28.07 13.04 -7.23
C GLY A 195 -29.03 13.65 -6.19
N GLY A 196 -28.54 13.90 -4.96
CA GLY A 196 -29.36 14.32 -3.81
C GLY A 196 -30.06 13.20 -3.04
N LYS A 197 -29.75 11.92 -3.32
CA LYS A 197 -30.16 10.76 -2.51
C LYS A 197 -28.98 10.29 -1.65
N GLU A 198 -29.24 10.12 -0.36
CA GLU A 198 -28.40 9.32 0.54
C GLU A 198 -28.65 7.83 0.26
N PHE A 199 -27.59 7.05 0.07
CA PHE A 199 -27.67 5.62 -0.19
C PHE A 199 -27.57 4.81 1.11
N ILE A 200 -26.65 5.15 2.01
CA ILE A 200 -26.33 4.36 3.21
C ILE A 200 -27.40 4.54 4.30
N ASN A 201 -27.77 3.44 5.00
CA ASN A 201 -28.71 3.54 6.11
C ASN A 201 -28.03 4.06 7.39
N ILE A 202 -27.93 5.38 7.55
CA ILE A 202 -27.36 6.07 8.73
C ILE A 202 -27.97 5.67 10.09
N ASN A 203 -29.12 5.00 10.09
CA ASN A 203 -29.82 4.55 11.31
C ASN A 203 -29.40 3.14 11.75
N ASP A 204 -28.69 2.44 10.86
CA ASP A 204 -28.26 1.05 10.97
C ASP A 204 -26.77 0.99 11.32
N TYR A 205 -26.44 1.57 12.46
CA TYR A 205 -25.08 1.69 12.97
C TYR A 205 -24.39 0.32 13.10
N GLY A 206 -23.11 0.23 12.74
CA GLY A 206 -22.37 -1.03 12.60
C GLY A 206 -22.52 -1.68 11.21
N ARG A 207 -23.47 -1.20 10.40
CA ARG A 207 -23.78 -1.69 9.05
C ARG A 207 -23.71 -0.51 8.06
N GLN A 208 -22.48 -0.08 7.81
CA GLN A 208 -22.09 1.01 6.89
C GLN A 208 -21.41 0.42 5.63
N LEU A 209 -21.01 1.23 4.65
CA LEU A 209 -20.16 0.73 3.56
C LEU A 209 -18.72 0.57 4.08
N GLN A 210 -18.27 -0.69 4.16
CA GLN A 210 -17.09 -1.11 4.92
C GLN A 210 -16.58 -2.50 4.51
N ALA A 211 -15.42 -2.88 5.06
CA ALA A 211 -14.90 -4.25 5.07
C ALA A 211 -15.38 -5.06 6.30
N ALA A 212 -15.33 -6.39 6.20
CA ALA A 212 -15.60 -7.32 7.32
C ALA A 212 -14.88 -8.67 7.17
N TYR A 213 -14.65 -9.38 8.29
CA TYR A 213 -14.23 -10.79 8.29
C TYR A 213 -15.04 -11.65 9.27
N PHE A 214 -14.95 -12.97 9.12
CA PHE A 214 -15.69 -13.96 9.91
C PHE A 214 -14.70 -15.03 10.41
N ALA A 215 -14.05 -14.76 11.55
CA ALA A 215 -13.12 -15.69 12.18
C ALA A 215 -13.79 -17.03 12.52
N PRO A 216 -13.16 -18.18 12.20
CA PRO A 216 -13.65 -19.50 12.58
C PRO A 216 -13.61 -19.72 14.10
N HIS A 217 -14.39 -20.68 14.59
CA HIS A 217 -14.37 -21.11 15.98
C HIS A 217 -14.11 -22.62 16.05
N THR A 218 -12.86 -22.98 16.33
CA THR A 218 -12.31 -24.36 16.25
C THR A 218 -12.29 -24.94 14.83
N GLU A 219 -11.47 -25.98 14.67
CA GLU A 219 -11.07 -26.61 13.40
C GLU A 219 -12.28 -27.08 12.56
N GLY A 220 -12.79 -26.21 11.68
CA GLY A 220 -13.82 -26.51 10.70
C GLY A 220 -15.22 -25.90 10.91
N GLU A 221 -15.48 -25.11 11.96
CA GLU A 221 -16.76 -24.38 12.12
C GLU A 221 -16.62 -22.85 12.04
N VAL A 222 -16.95 -22.29 10.87
CA VAL A 222 -17.23 -20.85 10.73
C VAL A 222 -18.60 -20.56 11.32
N THR A 223 -18.66 -19.79 12.41
CA THR A 223 -19.95 -19.36 12.99
C THR A 223 -20.28 -17.95 12.54
N TRP A 224 -21.52 -17.72 12.09
CA TRP A 224 -22.05 -16.39 11.73
C TRP A 224 -22.26 -15.46 12.95
N ALA A 225 -21.44 -15.60 13.99
CA ALA A 225 -21.52 -14.85 15.23
C ALA A 225 -20.43 -13.78 15.34
N THR A 226 -19.19 -14.13 14.96
CA THR A 226 -18.07 -13.24 14.67
C THR A 226 -18.36 -12.46 13.39
N ASN A 227 -18.28 -11.13 13.47
CA ASN A 227 -18.31 -10.24 12.31
C ASN A 227 -17.69 -8.89 12.73
N PRO A 228 -16.36 -8.79 12.85
CA PRO A 228 -15.67 -7.54 13.15
C PRO A 228 -15.61 -6.69 11.88
N THR A 229 -15.83 -5.38 12.02
CA THR A 229 -15.99 -4.43 10.91
C THR A 229 -15.41 -3.07 11.28
N GLU A 230 -15.20 -2.19 10.31
CA GLU A 230 -14.84 -0.78 10.60
C GLU A 230 -15.88 -0.11 11.52
N ALA A 231 -17.19 -0.25 11.28
CA ALA A 231 -18.23 0.37 12.11
C ALA A 231 -18.60 -0.38 13.40
N GLY A 232 -17.95 -1.51 13.69
CA GLY A 232 -18.26 -2.41 14.80
C GLY A 232 -19.45 -3.33 14.54
N SER A 233 -19.45 -4.50 15.18
CA SER A 233 -20.39 -5.59 14.86
C SER A 233 -21.86 -5.33 15.25
N ARG A 234 -22.75 -6.24 14.87
CA ARG A 234 -24.22 -6.21 15.08
C ARG A 234 -24.74 -6.02 16.52
N TRP A 235 -23.88 -5.86 17.51
CA TRP A 235 -24.24 -5.57 18.89
C TRP A 235 -24.20 -4.08 19.25
N THR A 236 -23.65 -3.23 18.36
CA THR A 236 -23.65 -1.75 18.48
C THR A 236 -25.00 -1.10 18.08
N PHE A 237 -26.00 -1.90 17.71
CA PHE A 237 -27.27 -1.46 17.13
C PHE A 237 -28.08 -0.45 17.97
N SER A 238 -28.76 0.44 17.24
CA SER A 238 -29.48 1.62 17.73
C SER A 238 -30.74 1.39 18.57
N THR A 239 -31.03 0.14 18.95
CA THR A 239 -32.01 -0.21 20.00
C THR A 239 -31.43 -0.17 21.41
N TYR A 240 -30.10 -0.13 21.53
CA TYR A 240 -29.38 0.15 22.77
C TYR A 240 -28.79 1.57 22.72
N GLY A 241 -28.42 2.10 23.88
CA GLY A 241 -28.08 3.52 24.02
C GLY A 241 -26.77 3.93 23.36
N ASP A 242 -26.50 5.24 23.38
CA ASP A 242 -25.28 5.83 22.84
C ASP A 242 -24.02 5.44 23.65
N ASP A 243 -24.22 4.76 24.79
CA ASP A 243 -23.20 4.04 25.57
C ASP A 243 -22.56 2.86 24.80
N ARG A 244 -23.19 2.36 23.71
CA ARG A 244 -22.79 1.12 23.03
C ARG A 244 -22.53 1.24 21.53
N LYS A 245 -22.75 2.44 20.97
CA LYS A 245 -22.39 2.76 19.58
C LYS A 245 -20.91 3.12 19.56
N GLN A 246 -20.10 2.29 18.92
CA GLN A 246 -18.66 2.47 18.75
C GLN A 246 -18.19 1.58 17.60
N GLY A 247 -17.42 2.14 16.67
CA GLY A 247 -16.69 1.41 15.64
C GLY A 247 -15.25 1.11 16.05
N SER A 248 -14.51 0.51 15.14
CA SER A 248 -13.13 0.08 15.33
C SER A 248 -12.17 1.27 15.51
N PRO A 249 -11.18 1.19 16.43
CA PRO A 249 -10.17 2.22 16.62
C PRO A 249 -9.40 2.54 15.34
N ILE A 250 -9.44 3.81 14.93
CA ILE A 250 -8.85 4.28 13.68
C ILE A 250 -7.34 4.41 13.85
N ILE A 251 -6.61 3.76 12.93
CA ILE A 251 -5.16 3.89 12.75
C ILE A 251 -4.88 5.13 11.90
N THR A 252 -5.47 5.17 10.70
CA THR A 252 -5.24 6.21 9.68
C THR A 252 -6.58 6.69 9.12
N ALA A 253 -6.70 7.99 8.87
CA ALA A 253 -7.84 8.61 8.20
C ALA A 253 -7.40 9.90 7.47
N THR A 254 -7.33 9.86 6.14
CA THR A 254 -6.93 11.02 5.32
C THR A 254 -7.64 11.04 3.96
N ASN A 255 -7.57 12.19 3.27
CA ASN A 255 -7.95 12.31 1.86
C ASN A 255 -6.70 12.75 1.07
N VAL A 256 -6.39 12.07 -0.03
CA VAL A 256 -5.32 12.44 -0.97
C VAL A 256 -5.91 12.58 -2.36
N GLY A 257 -5.91 13.79 -2.93
CA GLY A 257 -6.53 14.05 -4.24
C GLY A 257 -8.03 13.70 -4.29
N LEU A 258 -8.38 12.67 -5.05
CA LEU A 258 -9.74 12.10 -5.15
C LEU A 258 -9.90 10.76 -4.40
N THR A 259 -8.93 10.40 -3.55
CA THR A 259 -8.91 9.15 -2.78
C THR A 259 -9.16 9.41 -1.28
N GLN A 260 -10.08 8.64 -0.69
CA GLN A 260 -10.31 8.61 0.76
C GLN A 260 -9.69 7.34 1.36
N ILE A 261 -8.73 7.52 2.27
CA ILE A 261 -7.92 6.46 2.87
C ILE A 261 -8.33 6.30 4.34
N THR A 262 -8.74 5.09 4.73
CA THR A 262 -8.89 4.73 6.16
C THR A 262 -8.31 3.36 6.49
N ARG A 263 -7.75 3.21 7.70
CA ARG A 263 -7.34 1.94 8.32
C ARG A 263 -7.78 1.95 9.79
N ALA A 264 -8.25 0.82 10.32
CA ALA A 264 -8.72 0.66 11.70
C ALA A 264 -8.43 -0.75 12.25
N VAL A 265 -8.19 -0.88 13.55
CA VAL A 265 -8.00 -2.18 14.22
C VAL A 265 -9.38 -2.76 14.59
N PRO A 266 -9.77 -3.94 14.07
CA PRO A 266 -11.14 -4.43 14.16
C PRO A 266 -11.57 -4.85 15.59
N LEU A 267 -12.66 -4.27 16.09
CA LEU A 267 -13.32 -4.69 17.33
C LEU A 267 -14.40 -5.76 17.09
N ASP A 268 -14.29 -6.89 17.79
CA ASP A 268 -15.39 -7.85 17.93
C ASP A 268 -16.14 -7.66 19.26
N PHE A 269 -17.45 -7.92 19.22
CA PHE A 269 -18.35 -7.83 20.38
C PHE A 269 -19.09 -9.15 20.63
N THR A 270 -18.55 -10.30 20.19
CA THR A 270 -19.17 -11.61 20.43
C THR A 270 -19.33 -11.91 21.93
N GLN A 271 -20.46 -12.50 22.28
CA GLN A 271 -20.83 -12.88 23.66
C GLN A 271 -20.55 -14.37 23.92
N ASN A 272 -19.60 -14.97 23.21
CA ASN A 272 -19.34 -16.41 23.27
C ASN A 272 -18.38 -16.74 24.43
N GLU A 273 -18.78 -17.66 25.31
CA GLU A 273 -18.04 -18.03 26.52
C GLU A 273 -16.63 -18.58 26.22
N SER A 274 -16.37 -19.08 25.00
CA SER A 274 -15.06 -19.62 24.58
C SER A 274 -13.93 -18.60 24.51
N PHE A 275 -14.22 -17.32 24.21
CA PHE A 275 -13.22 -16.23 24.22
C PHE A 275 -13.56 -15.14 25.27
N GLY A 276 -14.72 -15.22 25.93
CA GLY A 276 -15.04 -14.43 27.12
C GLY A 276 -15.36 -12.95 26.89
N GLY A 277 -15.62 -12.54 25.65
CA GLY A 277 -15.97 -11.17 25.27
C GLY A 277 -17.46 -10.80 25.44
N GLY A 278 -17.80 -9.57 25.02
CA GLY A 278 -19.19 -9.09 24.92
C GLY A 278 -19.29 -7.57 24.74
N VAL A 279 -20.51 -7.03 24.82
CA VAL A 279 -20.80 -5.60 24.54
C VAL A 279 -20.10 -4.63 25.51
N TYR A 280 -19.71 -5.10 26.70
CA TYR A 280 -18.92 -4.34 27.69
C TYR A 280 -17.47 -4.84 27.84
N ASN A 281 -17.04 -5.77 26.98
CA ASN A 281 -15.69 -6.33 26.94
C ASN A 281 -15.39 -6.85 25.52
N PRO A 282 -15.16 -5.99 24.51
CA PRO A 282 -14.85 -6.47 23.18
C PRO A 282 -13.53 -7.25 23.15
N ILE A 283 -13.36 -8.01 22.08
CA ILE A 283 -12.12 -8.68 21.71
C ILE A 283 -11.46 -7.88 20.58
N ILE A 284 -10.14 -7.81 20.59
CA ILE A 284 -9.33 -7.18 19.56
C ILE A 284 -8.16 -8.10 19.18
N TRP A 285 -7.68 -7.98 17.95
CA TRP A 285 -6.39 -8.49 17.53
C TRP A 285 -5.54 -7.25 17.22
N PRO A 286 -4.58 -6.83 18.08
CA PRO A 286 -3.90 -5.54 17.94
C PRO A 286 -3.19 -5.35 16.61
N THR A 287 -2.70 -6.45 16.04
CA THR A 287 -2.09 -6.55 14.72
C THR A 287 -3.07 -6.46 13.55
N ALA A 288 -4.35 -6.84 13.69
CA ALA A 288 -5.29 -6.90 12.56
C ALA A 288 -5.64 -5.51 12.01
N SER A 289 -5.86 -5.41 10.70
CA SER A 289 -6.30 -4.19 10.01
C SER A 289 -7.57 -4.46 9.19
N LEU A 290 -8.50 -3.50 9.23
CA LEU A 290 -9.53 -3.33 8.22
C LEU A 290 -9.44 -1.91 7.69
N GLY A 291 -9.58 -1.74 6.38
CA GLY A 291 -9.60 -0.43 5.79
C GLY A 291 -9.95 -0.42 4.32
N LYS A 292 -9.80 0.76 3.72
CA LYS A 292 -10.12 0.99 2.32
C LYS A 292 -9.48 2.26 1.79
N ASP A 293 -9.18 2.22 0.50
CA ASP A 293 -8.84 3.37 -0.31
C ASP A 293 -9.93 3.51 -1.39
N ILE A 294 -10.70 4.62 -1.33
CA ILE A 294 -11.80 4.89 -2.25
C ILE A 294 -11.46 6.07 -3.15
N THR A 295 -11.12 5.79 -4.41
CA THR A 295 -10.81 6.79 -5.43
C THR A 295 -12.07 7.11 -6.24
N LEU A 296 -12.64 8.30 -6.02
CA LEU A 296 -13.81 8.81 -6.74
C LEU A 296 -13.45 9.26 -8.16
N ASP A 297 -14.45 9.30 -9.05
CA ASP A 297 -14.30 9.72 -10.46
C ASP A 297 -13.27 8.88 -11.23
N TYR A 298 -13.24 7.57 -10.95
CA TYR A 298 -12.26 6.64 -11.51
C TYR A 298 -12.21 6.76 -13.04
N ASN A 299 -11.02 7.01 -13.59
CA ASN A 299 -10.77 7.26 -15.02
C ASN A 299 -11.70 8.33 -15.66
N GLY A 300 -12.17 9.31 -14.89
CA GLY A 300 -13.12 10.34 -15.33
C GLY A 300 -14.51 9.80 -15.67
N MET A 301 -14.87 8.63 -15.15
CA MET A 301 -16.15 7.95 -15.43
C MET A 301 -17.32 8.51 -14.62
N GLY A 302 -17.13 9.53 -13.80
CA GLY A 302 -18.17 10.15 -12.99
C GLY A 302 -18.55 9.31 -11.78
N ALA A 303 -19.75 8.74 -11.78
CA ALA A 303 -20.36 8.09 -10.62
C ALA A 303 -19.82 6.67 -10.31
N VAL A 304 -18.55 6.44 -10.62
CA VAL A 304 -17.76 5.21 -10.42
C VAL A 304 -16.60 5.54 -9.48
N ALA A 305 -16.43 4.74 -8.44
CA ALA A 305 -15.26 4.79 -7.58
C ALA A 305 -14.51 3.44 -7.61
N LYS A 306 -13.19 3.48 -7.73
CA LYS A 306 -12.35 2.32 -7.35
C LYS A 306 -12.41 2.21 -5.83
N TYR A 307 -12.66 1.01 -5.32
CA TYR A 307 -12.72 0.71 -3.90
C TYR A 307 -11.77 -0.46 -3.65
N GLU A 308 -10.66 -0.16 -3.00
CA GLU A 308 -9.61 -1.11 -2.67
C GLU A 308 -9.80 -1.45 -1.19
N THR A 309 -10.12 -2.71 -0.88
CA THR A 309 -10.31 -3.16 0.50
C THR A 309 -8.99 -3.65 1.04
N HIS A 310 -8.51 -3.03 2.13
CA HIS A 310 -7.31 -3.45 2.82
C HIS A 310 -7.68 -4.34 4.00
N LEU A 311 -7.10 -5.54 4.05
CA LEU A 311 -7.41 -6.59 5.01
C LEU A 311 -6.13 -7.23 5.52
N ARG A 312 -5.85 -7.06 6.81
CA ARG A 312 -4.86 -7.86 7.55
C ARG A 312 -5.57 -8.62 8.67
N VAL A 313 -5.40 -9.94 8.69
CA VAL A 313 -5.84 -10.81 9.81
C VAL A 313 -4.73 -11.81 10.13
N PRO A 314 -4.50 -12.15 11.41
CA PRO A 314 -3.59 -13.25 11.77
C PRO A 314 -3.99 -14.57 11.09
N ALA A 315 -3.03 -15.44 10.81
CA ALA A 315 -3.26 -16.68 10.06
C ALA A 315 -4.16 -17.67 10.81
N ASP A 316 -4.21 -17.63 12.16
CA ASP A 316 -5.14 -18.42 12.97
C ASP A 316 -6.61 -18.00 12.79
N VAL A 317 -6.84 -16.75 12.37
CA VAL A 317 -8.12 -16.21 11.91
C VAL A 317 -8.32 -16.49 10.42
N GLY A 318 -7.32 -16.21 9.59
CA GLY A 318 -7.40 -16.30 8.12
C GLY A 318 -7.71 -17.71 7.60
N ALA A 319 -7.19 -18.75 8.26
CA ALA A 319 -7.33 -20.15 7.87
C ALA A 319 -8.79 -20.68 7.88
N GLY A 320 -9.52 -20.39 6.80
CA GLY A 320 -10.92 -20.78 6.61
C GLY A 320 -11.95 -19.70 6.93
N ALA A 321 -11.53 -18.45 7.20
CA ALA A 321 -12.44 -17.32 7.35
C ALA A 321 -13.16 -16.96 6.03
N TRP A 322 -14.29 -16.27 6.19
CA TRP A 322 -15.02 -15.59 5.12
C TRP A 322 -14.85 -14.08 5.29
N HIS A 323 -14.89 -13.33 4.19
CA HIS A 323 -14.57 -11.89 4.17
C HIS A 323 -15.53 -11.16 3.25
N GLU A 324 -16.00 -9.98 3.66
CA GLU A 324 -16.82 -9.07 2.83
C GLU A 324 -15.97 -7.86 2.42
N ILE A 325 -15.71 -7.74 1.12
CA ILE A 325 -14.60 -6.99 0.52
C ILE A 325 -15.02 -6.20 -0.74
N PRO A 326 -15.93 -5.20 -0.64
CA PRO A 326 -16.59 -4.72 0.57
C PRO A 326 -18.07 -5.15 0.64
N THR A 327 -18.77 -4.61 1.64
CA THR A 327 -20.23 -4.68 1.76
C THR A 327 -20.83 -3.28 1.87
N ALA A 328 -22.02 -3.06 1.28
CA ALA A 328 -22.82 -1.85 1.46
C ALA A 328 -24.22 -2.16 2.00
N TYR A 329 -24.74 -1.24 2.83
CA TYR A 329 -26.03 -1.35 3.50
C TYR A 329 -26.87 -0.10 3.24
N MET A 330 -27.89 -0.25 2.39
CA MET A 330 -28.75 0.82 1.90
C MET A 330 -30.11 0.87 2.60
N THR A 331 -30.75 2.03 2.56
CA THR A 331 -32.09 2.24 3.16
C THR A 331 -33.18 1.34 2.56
N GLY A 332 -34.21 1.01 3.35
CA GLY A 332 -35.26 0.04 2.98
C GLY A 332 -36.23 0.43 1.84
N ASP A 333 -35.98 1.56 1.16
CA ASP A 333 -36.64 1.96 -0.09
C ASP A 333 -35.99 1.31 -1.34
N PHE A 334 -34.76 0.81 -1.22
CA PHE A 334 -34.08 0.00 -2.23
C PHE A 334 -34.63 -1.44 -2.25
N THR A 335 -35.74 -1.66 -2.96
CA THR A 335 -36.50 -2.93 -2.92
C THR A 335 -36.28 -3.85 -4.12
N ARG A 336 -35.49 -3.47 -5.13
CA ARG A 336 -35.29 -4.27 -6.35
C ARG A 336 -33.83 -4.67 -6.48
N PHE A 337 -33.58 -5.98 -6.47
CA PHE A 337 -32.27 -6.61 -6.44
C PHE A 337 -31.98 -7.29 -7.79
N TRP A 338 -30.75 -7.16 -8.28
CA TRP A 338 -30.33 -7.57 -9.62
C TRP A 338 -28.93 -8.20 -9.63
N THR A 339 -28.69 -9.09 -10.58
CA THR A 339 -27.34 -9.44 -11.03
C THR A 339 -27.06 -8.87 -12.42
N TYR A 340 -25.79 -8.61 -12.68
CA TYR A 340 -25.28 -8.22 -13.99
C TYR A 340 -24.05 -9.06 -14.35
N ASN A 341 -24.05 -9.66 -15.54
CA ASN A 341 -22.86 -10.25 -16.15
C ASN A 341 -22.44 -9.35 -17.32
N ALA A 342 -21.26 -8.73 -17.24
CA ALA A 342 -20.79 -7.74 -18.20
C ALA A 342 -20.31 -8.38 -19.52
N GLU A 343 -19.69 -9.57 -19.44
CA GLU A 343 -19.27 -10.38 -20.60
C GLU A 343 -20.42 -10.64 -21.61
N THR A 344 -21.65 -10.74 -21.11
CA THR A 344 -22.86 -10.97 -21.93
C THR A 344 -23.87 -9.80 -21.89
N SER A 345 -23.49 -8.69 -21.25
CA SER A 345 -24.37 -7.55 -20.88
C SER A 345 -25.75 -7.96 -20.33
N ALA A 346 -25.79 -9.03 -19.54
CA ALA A 346 -27.01 -9.69 -19.10
C ALA A 346 -27.46 -9.22 -17.71
N LEU A 347 -28.51 -8.40 -17.68
CA LEU A 347 -29.19 -7.94 -16.46
C LEU A 347 -30.36 -8.87 -16.08
N ALA A 348 -30.35 -9.39 -14.85
CA ALA A 348 -31.42 -10.25 -14.33
C ALA A 348 -31.99 -9.73 -13.00
N LEU A 349 -33.33 -9.67 -12.90
CA LEU A 349 -34.02 -9.30 -11.65
C LEU A 349 -34.09 -10.53 -10.72
N VAL A 350 -33.37 -10.50 -9.60
CA VAL A 350 -33.26 -11.59 -8.61
C VAL A 350 -33.96 -11.29 -7.29
N THR A 351 -34.88 -10.32 -7.29
CA THR A 351 -35.60 -9.82 -6.10
C THR A 351 -36.37 -10.95 -5.41
N PRO A 352 -36.09 -11.25 -4.12
CA PRO A 352 -36.78 -12.31 -3.39
C PRO A 352 -38.30 -12.11 -3.27
N ALA A 353 -39.06 -13.21 -3.29
CA ALA A 353 -40.49 -13.17 -3.02
C ALA A 353 -40.78 -12.84 -1.54
N SER A 354 -41.82 -12.03 -1.32
CA SER A 354 -42.07 -11.31 -0.07
C SER A 354 -42.17 -12.17 1.20
N ASN A 355 -41.35 -11.85 2.20
CA ASN A 355 -41.58 -12.02 3.65
C ASN A 355 -42.35 -13.26 4.11
N THR A 356 -41.64 -14.36 4.33
CA THR A 356 -42.06 -15.47 5.20
C THR A 356 -41.58 -15.31 6.65
N GLY A 357 -41.62 -14.08 7.19
CA GLY A 357 -41.49 -13.80 8.62
C GLY A 357 -40.11 -13.98 9.26
N GLY A 358 -39.04 -14.12 8.47
CA GLY A 358 -37.65 -14.13 8.94
C GLY A 358 -37.03 -12.73 8.96
N LEU A 359 -36.06 -12.51 9.86
CA LEU A 359 -35.23 -11.30 9.91
C LEU A 359 -34.24 -11.17 8.73
N TYR A 360 -34.14 -12.23 7.93
CA TYR A 360 -33.13 -12.47 6.90
C TYR A 360 -33.82 -13.05 5.66
N GLN A 361 -33.62 -12.43 4.50
CA GLN A 361 -33.87 -13.04 3.20
C GLN A 361 -32.61 -12.90 2.35
N ALA A 362 -31.97 -14.03 2.04
CA ALA A 362 -30.91 -14.10 1.04
C ALA A 362 -31.51 -14.12 -0.37
N GLY A 363 -30.83 -13.47 -1.31
CA GLY A 363 -30.84 -13.85 -2.71
C GLY A 363 -30.02 -15.14 -2.91
N PRO A 364 -29.78 -15.55 -4.17
CA PRO A 364 -28.79 -16.59 -4.47
C PRO A 364 -27.38 -16.13 -4.12
N ASP A 365 -26.51 -17.09 -3.82
CA ASP A 365 -25.06 -16.91 -3.89
C ASP A 365 -24.61 -17.15 -5.36
N PHE A 366 -23.60 -16.41 -5.83
CA PHE A 366 -23.30 -16.27 -7.27
C PHE A 366 -21.88 -16.68 -7.68
N ASP A 367 -21.55 -17.96 -7.53
CA ASP A 367 -20.26 -18.59 -7.87
C ASP A 367 -19.98 -18.68 -9.40
N GLY A 368 -20.71 -17.93 -10.23
CA GLY A 368 -20.74 -18.09 -11.70
C GLY A 368 -20.83 -16.78 -12.49
N ILE A 369 -20.49 -15.65 -11.86
CA ILE A 369 -20.28 -14.37 -12.56
C ILE A 369 -18.77 -14.11 -12.57
N HIS A 370 -18.17 -14.26 -13.75
CA HIS A 370 -16.74 -14.04 -13.96
C HIS A 370 -16.38 -12.55 -14.04
N TYR A 371 -17.22 -11.76 -14.72
CA TYR A 371 -17.10 -10.31 -14.88
C TYR A 371 -18.48 -9.67 -14.71
N GLY A 372 -18.62 -8.69 -13.83
CA GLY A 372 -19.89 -8.01 -13.56
C GLY A 372 -20.13 -7.81 -12.07
N GLY A 373 -21.35 -8.03 -11.60
CA GLY A 373 -21.66 -8.05 -10.18
C GLY A 373 -23.14 -7.91 -9.83
N VAL A 374 -23.42 -7.15 -8.78
CA VAL A 374 -24.77 -7.02 -8.20
C VAL A 374 -25.20 -5.56 -8.07
N ILE A 375 -26.50 -5.31 -8.23
CA ILE A 375 -27.10 -3.97 -8.21
C ILE A 375 -28.39 -3.99 -7.39
N ILE A 376 -28.67 -2.92 -6.64
CA ILE A 376 -29.96 -2.70 -5.97
C ILE A 376 -30.52 -1.34 -6.40
N SER A 377 -31.80 -1.30 -6.77
CA SER A 377 -32.52 -0.10 -7.25
C SER A 377 -33.79 0.21 -6.44
N LEU A 378 -34.17 1.49 -6.47
CA LEU A 378 -35.51 1.94 -6.07
C LEU A 378 -36.57 1.36 -7.03
N PRO A 379 -37.86 1.24 -6.64
CA PRO A 379 -38.92 0.64 -7.45
C PRO A 379 -39.04 1.12 -8.90
N GLY A 380 -38.65 2.37 -9.18
CA GLY A 380 -38.72 2.99 -10.51
C GLY A 380 -37.41 3.00 -11.31
N ASP A 381 -36.36 2.32 -10.85
CA ASP A 381 -35.04 2.17 -11.51
C ASP A 381 -34.22 3.46 -11.78
N ASN A 382 -34.80 4.64 -11.53
CA ASN A 382 -34.16 5.96 -11.63
C ASN A 382 -33.04 6.19 -10.59
N THR A 383 -32.82 5.28 -9.66
CA THR A 383 -31.76 5.37 -8.65
C THR A 383 -31.35 3.96 -8.24
N ALA A 384 -30.07 3.65 -8.36
CA ALA A 384 -29.47 2.36 -8.14
C ALA A 384 -28.02 2.52 -7.64
N MET A 385 -27.56 1.57 -6.85
CA MET A 385 -26.15 1.38 -6.51
C MET A 385 -25.80 -0.08 -6.77
N GLY A 386 -24.61 -0.33 -7.30
CA GLY A 386 -24.07 -1.66 -7.47
C GLY A 386 -22.58 -1.71 -7.23
N VAL A 387 -22.06 -2.92 -7.19
CA VAL A 387 -20.63 -3.21 -7.12
C VAL A 387 -20.24 -4.09 -8.31
N TYR A 388 -19.13 -3.74 -8.95
CA TYR A 388 -18.50 -4.52 -9.99
C TYR A 388 -17.21 -5.14 -9.44
N ALA A 389 -16.99 -6.42 -9.72
CA ALA A 389 -15.76 -7.13 -9.44
C ALA A 389 -15.55 -8.26 -10.47
N VAL A 390 -14.41 -8.93 -10.37
CA VAL A 390 -14.00 -10.03 -11.25
C VAL A 390 -13.65 -11.24 -10.40
N SER A 391 -13.96 -12.46 -10.86
CA SER A 391 -13.70 -13.70 -10.11
C SER A 391 -12.21 -14.07 -10.03
N LEU A 392 -11.78 -14.75 -8.97
CA LEU A 392 -10.40 -15.28 -8.83
C LEU A 392 -9.93 -16.08 -10.06
N GLU A 393 -10.82 -16.90 -10.64
CA GLU A 393 -10.54 -17.70 -11.84
C GLU A 393 -10.25 -16.84 -13.10
N LYS A 394 -10.28 -15.51 -12.98
CA LYS A 394 -10.03 -14.50 -14.02
C LYS A 394 -9.14 -13.36 -13.51
N GLY A 395 -8.36 -13.60 -12.45
CA GLY A 395 -7.43 -12.62 -11.86
C GLY A 395 -8.11 -11.51 -11.04
N GLY A 396 -9.31 -11.73 -10.49
CA GLY A 396 -10.06 -10.72 -9.75
C GLY A 396 -10.43 -11.09 -8.31
N SER A 397 -10.76 -10.11 -7.49
CA SER A 397 -10.85 -10.23 -6.02
C SER A 397 -11.98 -11.12 -5.44
N MET A 398 -13.00 -11.55 -6.19
CA MET A 398 -14.17 -12.23 -5.61
C MET A 398 -14.16 -13.76 -5.76
N THR A 399 -14.71 -14.48 -4.77
CA THR A 399 -15.23 -15.84 -4.97
C THR A 399 -16.74 -15.85 -5.19
N HIS A 400 -17.47 -14.92 -4.57
CA HIS A 400 -18.92 -14.84 -4.64
C HIS A 400 -19.44 -13.41 -4.42
N MET A 401 -20.74 -13.22 -4.62
CA MET A 401 -21.47 -12.03 -4.17
C MET A 401 -22.80 -12.46 -3.56
N ASN A 402 -23.27 -11.71 -2.55
CA ASN A 402 -24.55 -11.95 -1.90
C ASN A 402 -25.44 -10.69 -1.98
N LEU A 403 -26.75 -10.92 -1.93
CA LEU A 403 -27.78 -9.88 -1.85
C LEU A 403 -28.73 -10.22 -0.69
N TYR A 404 -29.03 -9.26 0.19
CA TYR A 404 -29.90 -9.50 1.34
C TYR A 404 -30.93 -8.39 1.57
N ASN A 405 -32.09 -8.77 2.10
CA ASN A 405 -33.09 -7.85 2.65
C ASN A 405 -33.32 -8.15 4.13
N PHE A 406 -33.03 -7.18 4.98
CA PHE A 406 -33.26 -7.23 6.43
C PHE A 406 -34.52 -6.45 6.78
N THR A 407 -35.56 -7.14 7.25
CA THR A 407 -36.83 -6.49 7.62
C THR A 407 -37.01 -6.43 9.13
N GLY A 408 -37.29 -5.24 9.66
CA GLY A 408 -37.50 -5.02 11.10
C GLY A 408 -36.21 -4.80 11.91
N ILE A 409 -35.08 -4.51 11.27
CA ILE A 409 -33.79 -4.27 11.95
C ILE A 409 -33.35 -2.83 11.69
N GLY A 410 -33.56 -1.95 12.67
CA GLY A 410 -33.16 -0.54 12.63
C GLY A 410 -33.82 0.28 13.76
N GLY A 411 -33.24 1.45 14.04
CA GLY A 411 -33.66 2.34 15.15
C GLY A 411 -35.09 2.87 15.00
N GLY A 412 -35.86 2.81 16.09
CA GLY A 412 -37.31 2.99 16.03
C GLY A 412 -37.79 4.41 15.66
N GLY A 413 -38.56 4.52 14.57
CA GLY A 413 -39.35 5.71 14.27
C GLY A 413 -39.99 5.71 12.88
N ASN A 414 -39.23 5.35 11.86
CA ASN A 414 -39.67 5.33 10.45
C ASN A 414 -39.56 3.91 9.88
N PRO A 415 -40.64 3.32 9.31
CA PRO A 415 -40.59 1.99 8.69
C PRO A 415 -39.47 1.79 7.66
N LEU A 416 -39.00 2.85 6.97
CA LEU A 416 -37.88 2.77 6.02
C LEU A 416 -36.50 2.73 6.69
N ASN A 417 -36.37 3.24 7.92
CA ASN A 417 -35.14 3.17 8.70
C ASN A 417 -35.02 1.80 9.40
N ASN A 418 -36.17 1.14 9.65
CA ASN A 418 -36.30 -0.20 10.22
C ASN A 418 -36.05 -1.34 9.21
N ALA A 419 -35.58 -1.05 8.00
CA ALA A 419 -35.26 -2.07 7.00
C ALA A 419 -34.02 -1.65 6.20
N THR A 420 -33.21 -2.64 5.82
CA THR A 420 -31.92 -2.42 5.15
C THR A 420 -31.75 -3.42 4.02
N ALA A 421 -31.44 -2.92 2.83
CA ALA A 421 -31.01 -3.71 1.69
C ALA A 421 -29.48 -3.80 1.71
N LYS A 422 -28.89 -4.97 1.43
CA LYS A 422 -27.44 -5.19 1.44
C LYS A 422 -26.97 -5.85 0.15
N TRP A 423 -25.81 -5.44 -0.34
CA TRP A 423 -24.96 -6.28 -1.17
C TRP A 423 -23.60 -6.49 -0.49
N ALA A 424 -22.95 -7.61 -0.79
CA ALA A 424 -21.55 -7.86 -0.42
C ALA A 424 -20.81 -8.53 -1.59
N VAL A 425 -19.55 -8.14 -1.77
CA VAL A 425 -18.55 -8.93 -2.49
C VAL A 425 -17.87 -9.82 -1.47
N GLY A 426 -17.74 -11.11 -1.76
CA GLY A 426 -17.22 -12.09 -0.82
C GLY A 426 -15.98 -12.80 -1.34
N THR A 427 -15.00 -13.00 -0.45
CA THR A 427 -13.92 -13.99 -0.63
C THR A 427 -13.85 -14.93 0.57
N GLY A 428 -13.28 -16.12 0.36
CA GLY A 428 -13.20 -17.17 1.37
C GLY A 428 -12.42 -18.37 0.87
N GLY A 429 -11.70 -19.04 1.77
CA GLY A 429 -10.79 -20.13 1.43
C GLY A 429 -9.41 -19.68 0.89
N PHE A 430 -9.09 -18.38 1.00
CA PHE A 430 -7.72 -17.89 0.86
C PHE A 430 -6.85 -18.41 2.01
N GLY A 431 -5.58 -18.72 1.71
CA GLY A 431 -4.54 -18.71 2.72
C GLY A 431 -4.12 -17.26 2.92
N PHE A 432 -4.22 -16.77 4.16
CA PHE A 432 -3.60 -15.53 4.59
C PHE A 432 -2.34 -15.91 5.35
N ASP A 433 -1.22 -15.31 5.00
CA ASP A 433 -0.01 -15.37 5.82
C ASP A 433 -0.12 -14.37 6.99
N ASP A 434 0.58 -14.64 8.10
CA ASP A 434 0.62 -13.74 9.28
C ASP A 434 1.33 -12.41 8.97
N ASP A 435 2.15 -12.42 7.90
CA ASP A 435 3.11 -11.39 7.49
C ASP A 435 2.71 -10.61 6.18
N TYR A 436 1.45 -10.70 5.69
CA TYR A 436 0.93 -9.90 4.54
C TYR A 436 -0.44 -9.18 4.77
N GLU A 437 -0.55 -7.90 4.33
CA GLU A 437 -1.84 -7.19 4.14
C GLU A 437 -2.32 -7.48 2.72
N TYR A 438 -3.61 -7.78 2.57
CA TYR A 438 -4.20 -8.15 1.29
C TYR A 438 -5.13 -7.05 0.78
N ILE A 439 -4.89 -6.62 -0.45
CA ILE A 439 -5.60 -5.53 -1.13
C ILE A 439 -6.57 -6.13 -2.15
N PHE A 440 -7.88 -5.93 -1.95
CA PHE A 440 -8.94 -6.45 -2.82
C PHE A 440 -9.65 -5.32 -3.57
N THR A 441 -9.40 -5.21 -4.87
CA THR A 441 -9.97 -4.14 -5.71
C THR A 441 -11.35 -4.49 -6.26
N THR A 442 -12.30 -3.57 -6.05
CA THR A 442 -13.66 -3.58 -6.61
C THR A 442 -14.05 -2.18 -7.10
N TRP A 443 -15.21 -2.02 -7.73
CA TRP A 443 -15.73 -0.72 -8.16
C TRP A 443 -17.15 -0.49 -7.69
N VAL A 444 -17.37 0.57 -6.92
CA VAL A 444 -18.71 0.98 -6.43
C VAL A 444 -19.29 2.02 -7.38
N ILE A 445 -20.52 1.77 -7.84
CA ILE A 445 -21.15 2.52 -8.92
C ILE A 445 -22.55 2.97 -8.48
N CYS A 446 -22.91 4.21 -8.77
CA CYS A 446 -24.27 4.72 -8.53
C CYS A 446 -24.82 5.54 -9.71
N GLY A 447 -26.14 5.62 -9.84
CA GLY A 447 -26.79 6.27 -10.98
C GLY A 447 -28.25 5.84 -11.14
N THR A 448 -28.83 5.97 -12.32
CA THR A 448 -29.96 5.12 -12.74
C THR A 448 -29.45 3.68 -12.97
N LEU A 449 -30.36 2.69 -12.94
CA LEU A 449 -30.02 1.30 -13.22
C LEU A 449 -29.31 1.11 -14.59
N ALA A 450 -29.72 1.89 -15.60
CA ALA A 450 -29.14 1.82 -16.94
C ALA A 450 -27.71 2.41 -17.00
N GLU A 451 -27.46 3.50 -16.27
CA GLU A 451 -26.12 4.07 -16.13
C GLU A 451 -25.21 3.12 -15.35
N VAL A 452 -25.68 2.53 -14.23
CA VAL A 452 -24.90 1.53 -13.48
C VAL A 452 -24.49 0.36 -14.37
N THR A 453 -25.40 -0.22 -15.16
CA THR A 453 -25.03 -1.29 -16.11
C THR A 453 -24.06 -0.83 -17.20
N ALA A 454 -24.23 0.38 -17.73
CA ALA A 454 -23.33 0.92 -18.76
C ALA A 454 -21.92 1.22 -18.22
N HIS A 455 -21.79 1.60 -16.94
CA HIS A 455 -20.50 1.70 -16.26
C HIS A 455 -19.88 0.31 -16.00
N MET A 456 -20.68 -0.72 -15.69
CA MET A 456 -20.17 -2.11 -15.60
C MET A 456 -19.68 -2.65 -16.95
N ASP A 457 -20.41 -2.40 -18.04
CA ASP A 457 -19.94 -2.67 -19.41
C ASP A 457 -18.63 -1.90 -19.70
N SER A 458 -18.55 -0.63 -19.30
CA SER A 458 -17.38 0.22 -19.56
C SER A 458 -16.14 -0.22 -18.79
N LEU A 459 -16.31 -0.63 -17.52
CA LEU A 459 -15.24 -1.24 -16.71
C LEU A 459 -14.73 -2.53 -17.36
N TYR A 460 -15.64 -3.43 -17.73
CA TYR A 460 -15.28 -4.66 -18.44
C TYR A 460 -14.56 -4.40 -19.78
N VAL A 461 -14.98 -3.38 -20.55
CA VAL A 461 -14.33 -2.98 -21.81
C VAL A 461 -12.98 -2.28 -21.62
N GLN A 462 -12.77 -1.58 -20.50
CA GLN A 462 -11.44 -1.12 -20.06
C GLN A 462 -10.58 -2.27 -19.52
N GLY A 463 -11.13 -3.49 -19.41
CA GLY A 463 -10.48 -4.64 -18.82
C GLY A 463 -10.40 -4.58 -17.30
N ALA A 464 -11.10 -3.67 -16.62
CA ALA A 464 -11.02 -3.47 -15.17
C ALA A 464 -11.13 -4.82 -14.41
N ILE A 465 -9.98 -5.26 -13.91
CA ILE A 465 -9.69 -6.49 -13.20
C ILE A 465 -8.88 -6.05 -11.99
N GLY A 466 -9.21 -6.58 -10.83
CA GLY A 466 -8.56 -6.20 -9.58
C GLY A 466 -8.21 -7.46 -8.81
N ALA A 467 -6.99 -7.95 -9.00
CA ALA A 467 -6.49 -9.11 -8.27
C ALA A 467 -6.46 -8.84 -6.75
N PRO A 468 -6.50 -9.88 -5.91
CA PRO A 468 -5.93 -9.79 -4.58
C PRO A 468 -4.42 -9.56 -4.73
N ARG A 469 -3.91 -8.38 -4.36
CA ARG A 469 -2.46 -8.18 -4.18
C ARG A 469 -2.13 -8.47 -2.71
N ALA A 470 -1.17 -9.34 -2.48
CA ALA A 470 -0.52 -9.43 -1.17
C ALA A 470 0.60 -8.37 -1.14
N THR A 471 0.66 -7.58 -0.09
CA THR A 471 1.78 -6.68 0.21
C THR A 471 2.31 -7.05 1.60
N PRO A 472 3.63 -7.17 1.82
CA PRO A 472 4.16 -7.47 3.15
C PRO A 472 3.55 -6.54 4.21
N ILE A 473 3.28 -7.07 5.40
CA ILE A 473 2.81 -6.23 6.49
C ILE A 473 3.96 -5.37 6.93
N ASP A 474 3.87 -4.13 6.49
CA ASP A 474 4.56 -3.08 7.20
C ASP A 474 3.76 -1.78 7.08
N PRO A 475 3.30 -1.19 8.21
CA PRO A 475 2.93 0.22 8.24
C PRO A 475 4.19 1.12 8.14
N ASN A 476 5.25 0.60 7.54
CA ASN A 476 6.61 0.67 8.07
C ASN A 476 7.70 0.12 7.08
N ASN A 477 7.40 0.11 5.77
CA ASN A 477 8.32 -0.17 4.66
C ASN A 477 9.52 0.81 4.51
N THR A 478 10.64 0.71 5.23
CA THR A 478 11.87 1.53 4.95
C THR A 478 12.98 0.75 4.28
N HIS A 479 12.74 -0.53 4.01
CA HIS A 479 13.47 -1.27 3.00
C HIS A 479 12.99 -0.83 1.60
N HIS A 480 12.89 0.49 1.42
CA HIS A 480 13.26 1.15 0.18
C HIS A 480 14.58 0.55 -0.26
N ALA A 481 14.53 -0.20 -1.35
CA ALA A 481 15.68 -0.30 -2.21
C ALA A 481 16.14 1.12 -2.56
N ASP A 482 17.44 1.37 -2.53
CA ASP A 482 18.04 2.66 -2.85
C ASP A 482 17.70 3.00 -4.29
N THR A 483 17.11 4.18 -4.56
CA THR A 483 16.71 4.57 -5.92
C THR A 483 17.89 4.61 -6.89
N ARG A 484 19.13 4.60 -6.38
CA ARG A 484 20.39 4.39 -7.12
C ARG A 484 20.56 2.92 -7.48
N GLU A 485 20.51 2.55 -8.76
CA GLU A 485 20.71 1.16 -9.16
C GLU A 485 22.17 0.82 -9.55
N ASP A 486 22.58 -0.43 -9.32
CA ASP A 486 23.97 -0.83 -9.13
C ASP A 486 24.65 -1.42 -10.37
N ALA A 487 25.98 -1.43 -10.36
CA ALA A 487 26.74 -2.09 -11.41
C ALA A 487 26.75 -3.62 -11.20
N VAL A 488 26.02 -4.34 -12.04
CA VAL A 488 25.96 -5.81 -12.06
C VAL A 488 26.76 -6.36 -13.24
N VAL A 489 27.48 -7.48 -13.04
CA VAL A 489 28.13 -8.22 -14.15
C VAL A 489 27.88 -9.72 -14.09
N PHE A 490 27.43 -10.28 -15.21
CA PHE A 490 27.35 -11.73 -15.43
C PHE A 490 28.54 -12.21 -16.26
N LYS A 491 29.21 -13.28 -15.83
CA LYS A 491 30.36 -13.90 -16.51
C LYS A 491 29.92 -15.12 -17.34
N PRO A 492 29.74 -15.02 -18.68
CA PRO A 492 29.13 -16.08 -19.49
C PRO A 492 30.02 -17.32 -19.69
N SER A 493 31.27 -17.26 -19.23
CA SER A 493 32.20 -18.39 -19.25
C SER A 493 32.10 -19.30 -18.02
N THR A 494 31.47 -18.82 -16.94
CA THR A 494 31.41 -19.50 -15.64
C THR A 494 30.03 -19.58 -15.00
N GLY A 495 29.05 -18.76 -15.41
CA GLY A 495 27.76 -18.69 -14.69
C GLY A 495 27.94 -18.05 -13.31
N VAL A 496 28.69 -16.94 -13.26
CA VAL A 496 28.98 -16.20 -12.02
C VAL A 496 28.49 -14.78 -12.19
N TRP A 497 27.74 -14.30 -11.21
CA TRP A 497 27.28 -12.93 -11.07
C TRP A 497 28.19 -12.21 -10.06
N GLN A 498 28.37 -10.91 -10.24
CA GLN A 498 29.03 -10.06 -9.25
C GLN A 498 28.31 -8.71 -9.18
N GLY A 499 28.06 -8.23 -7.96
CA GLY A 499 27.59 -6.88 -7.69
C GLY A 499 28.73 -5.93 -7.33
N SER A 500 28.55 -4.65 -7.63
CA SER A 500 29.34 -3.53 -7.11
C SER A 500 28.39 -2.45 -6.63
N HIS A 501 27.90 -2.69 -5.41
CA HIS A 501 26.98 -1.81 -4.69
C HIS A 501 27.51 -0.38 -4.65
N ASN A 502 26.62 0.59 -4.89
CA ASN A 502 26.88 2.01 -4.99
C ASN A 502 27.30 2.53 -3.63
N GLN A 503 28.61 2.47 -3.35
CA GLN A 503 29.14 2.99 -2.10
C GLN A 503 28.68 4.43 -1.93
N PRO A 504 28.03 4.76 -0.80
CA PRO A 504 27.29 6.00 -0.62
C PRO A 504 28.01 7.30 -0.97
N THR A 505 29.34 7.31 -0.82
CA THR A 505 30.18 8.44 -1.18
C THR A 505 31.48 7.97 -1.83
N PRO A 506 31.88 8.54 -2.99
CA PRO A 506 31.09 9.44 -3.84
C PRO A 506 29.76 8.85 -4.31
N ASP A 507 28.81 9.72 -4.62
CA ASP A 507 27.43 9.38 -4.98
C ASP A 507 27.32 8.80 -6.40
N TYR A 508 27.98 7.65 -6.60
CA TYR A 508 28.08 6.89 -7.85
C TYR A 508 28.97 5.65 -7.69
N ILE A 509 28.79 4.62 -8.54
CA ILE A 509 29.60 3.39 -8.61
C ILE A 509 31.11 3.68 -8.38
N THR A 510 31.65 3.28 -7.22
CA THR A 510 33.03 3.63 -6.84
C THR A 510 34.08 2.65 -7.37
N GLY A 511 33.69 1.40 -7.60
CA GLY A 511 34.43 0.37 -8.33
C GLY A 511 35.56 -0.37 -7.60
N ALA A 512 36.11 -1.35 -8.32
CA ALA A 512 37.23 -2.25 -7.99
C ALA A 512 37.02 -3.32 -6.90
N THR A 513 36.03 -3.21 -6.02
CA THR A 513 35.62 -4.30 -5.11
C THR A 513 34.25 -4.84 -5.50
N THR A 514 34.17 -6.15 -5.70
CA THR A 514 32.89 -6.87 -5.61
C THR A 514 32.39 -6.77 -4.18
N SER A 515 31.17 -6.29 -3.97
CA SER A 515 30.46 -6.56 -2.72
C SER A 515 30.12 -8.05 -2.72
N GLU A 516 29.18 -8.42 -3.59
CA GLU A 516 28.61 -9.76 -3.67
C GLU A 516 29.01 -10.55 -4.92
N SER A 517 28.91 -11.87 -4.82
CA SER A 517 29.08 -12.76 -5.97
C SER A 517 28.34 -14.08 -5.83
N SER A 518 27.37 -14.32 -6.72
CA SER A 518 26.61 -15.57 -6.81
C SER A 518 27.10 -16.48 -7.95
N ALA A 519 26.90 -17.78 -7.81
CA ALA A 519 27.11 -18.77 -8.87
C ALA A 519 25.76 -19.27 -9.38
N PHE A 520 25.25 -18.62 -10.42
CA PHE A 520 23.90 -18.80 -10.94
C PHE A 520 23.87 -18.77 -12.47
N GLY A 521 23.11 -19.68 -13.08
CA GLY A 521 23.07 -19.88 -14.54
C GLY A 521 24.29 -20.63 -15.12
N THR A 522 24.37 -20.65 -16.45
CA THR A 522 25.32 -21.46 -17.23
C THR A 522 25.81 -20.74 -18.50
N SER A 523 26.79 -21.36 -19.19
CA SER A 523 27.38 -20.77 -20.40
C SER A 523 26.45 -20.92 -21.61
N GLY A 524 25.95 -19.77 -22.10
CA GLY A 524 24.98 -19.68 -23.19
C GLY A 524 23.64 -19.07 -22.77
N ASP A 525 23.47 -18.74 -21.50
CA ASP A 525 22.25 -18.13 -20.98
C ASP A 525 22.23 -16.62 -21.23
N THR A 526 21.04 -16.05 -21.38
CA THR A 526 20.84 -14.60 -21.39
C THR A 526 20.59 -14.15 -19.95
N PRO A 527 21.46 -13.31 -19.34
CA PRO A 527 21.19 -12.71 -18.04
C PRO A 527 20.19 -11.55 -18.20
N LEU A 528 19.32 -11.37 -17.22
CA LEU A 528 18.42 -10.23 -17.04
C LEU A 528 18.41 -9.87 -15.54
N VAL A 529 18.00 -8.65 -15.21
CA VAL A 529 17.90 -8.14 -13.84
C VAL A 529 16.59 -7.33 -13.74
N GLY A 530 15.88 -7.44 -12.61
CA GLY A 530 14.53 -6.86 -12.40
C GLY A 530 13.86 -7.45 -11.14
N ASP A 531 13.08 -6.65 -10.40
CA ASP A 531 12.25 -7.09 -9.25
C ASP A 531 11.14 -8.07 -9.69
N VAL A 532 11.38 -9.39 -9.59
CA VAL A 532 10.42 -10.39 -10.07
C VAL A 532 9.50 -10.96 -9.00
N ASP A 533 9.65 -10.65 -7.72
CA ASP A 533 8.72 -11.09 -6.67
C ASP A 533 7.99 -9.98 -5.89
N GLY A 534 8.38 -8.72 -6.07
CA GLY A 534 7.69 -7.51 -5.60
C GLY A 534 8.20 -6.95 -4.28
N ASP A 535 9.43 -7.28 -3.87
CA ASP A 535 10.07 -6.77 -2.64
C ASP A 535 10.74 -5.38 -2.84
N GLY A 536 11.04 -5.01 -4.08
CA GLY A 536 11.65 -3.74 -4.47
C GLY A 536 13.14 -3.79 -4.79
N LEU A 537 13.85 -4.88 -4.51
CA LEU A 537 15.20 -5.15 -5.03
C LEU A 537 15.12 -5.82 -6.41
N ASP A 538 16.15 -5.65 -7.22
CA ASP A 538 16.24 -6.41 -8.47
C ASP A 538 16.85 -7.81 -8.29
N ASP A 539 16.20 -8.79 -8.88
CA ASP A 539 16.62 -10.19 -8.85
C ASP A 539 17.57 -10.56 -10.00
N ILE A 540 18.42 -11.57 -9.77
CA ILE A 540 19.26 -12.13 -10.85
C ILE A 540 18.52 -13.22 -11.63
N VAL A 541 18.22 -12.95 -12.91
CA VAL A 541 17.42 -13.84 -13.78
C VAL A 541 18.26 -14.39 -14.93
N THR A 542 18.07 -15.66 -15.27
CA THR A 542 18.79 -16.35 -16.36
C THR A 542 17.84 -17.06 -17.31
N VAL A 543 18.08 -16.90 -18.62
CA VAL A 543 17.25 -17.49 -19.69
C VAL A 543 18.07 -18.48 -20.52
N HIS A 544 17.87 -19.78 -20.30
CA HIS A 544 18.58 -20.88 -20.94
C HIS A 544 17.88 -21.39 -22.22
N PRO A 545 18.57 -21.48 -23.37
CA PRO A 545 17.99 -21.94 -24.63
C PRO A 545 17.92 -23.49 -24.74
N ALA A 546 16.87 -24.10 -24.18
CA ALA A 546 16.69 -25.56 -24.02
C ALA A 546 15.81 -26.25 -25.11
N GLY A 547 15.53 -25.61 -26.24
CA GLY A 547 14.62 -26.10 -27.29
C GLY A 547 13.21 -25.51 -27.22
N ASN A 548 12.77 -25.12 -26.02
CA ASN A 548 12.08 -23.87 -25.70
C ASN A 548 12.98 -23.10 -24.70
N TYR A 549 12.64 -21.90 -24.24
CA TYR A 549 13.43 -21.22 -23.19
C TYR A 549 13.02 -21.71 -21.80
N ASN A 550 14.02 -21.87 -20.93
CA ASN A 550 13.80 -22.02 -19.49
C ASN A 550 14.30 -20.75 -18.82
N TRP A 551 13.44 -20.09 -18.06
CA TRP A 551 13.78 -18.95 -17.21
C TRP A 551 13.96 -19.46 -15.78
N SER A 552 14.87 -18.83 -15.05
CA SER A 552 15.21 -19.17 -13.69
C SER A 552 15.67 -17.88 -12.98
N ALA A 553 15.05 -17.51 -11.86
CA ALA A 553 15.55 -16.45 -10.99
C ALA A 553 16.13 -17.02 -9.70
N SER A 554 17.03 -16.24 -9.09
CA SER A 554 17.43 -16.39 -7.69
C SER A 554 17.21 -15.03 -7.08
N HIS A 555 16.29 -14.96 -6.10
CA HIS A 555 15.86 -13.66 -5.60
C HIS A 555 16.95 -13.01 -4.73
N THR A 556 16.98 -11.68 -4.66
CA THR A 556 17.95 -10.93 -3.84
C THR A 556 17.39 -10.75 -2.42
N THR A 557 18.20 -10.91 -1.37
CA THR A 557 17.72 -10.81 0.03
C THR A 557 18.78 -10.27 0.98
N ASP A 558 18.48 -9.31 1.87
CA ASP A 558 19.38 -8.96 3.00
C ASP A 558 19.17 -9.92 4.17
N ALA A 559 19.81 -11.09 4.11
CA ALA A 559 19.62 -12.16 5.09
C ALA A 559 20.44 -11.97 6.37
N ASP A 560 21.49 -11.14 6.36
CA ASP A 560 22.27 -10.76 7.56
C ASP A 560 21.83 -9.42 8.20
N ARG A 561 20.96 -8.68 7.50
CA ARG A 561 20.36 -7.37 7.86
C ARG A 561 21.40 -6.25 7.96
N ASN A 562 22.32 -6.11 6.99
CA ASN A 562 23.30 -5.03 6.95
C ASN A 562 22.85 -3.75 6.21
N GLY A 563 21.75 -3.80 5.45
CA GLY A 563 21.30 -2.73 4.55
C GLY A 563 21.67 -2.96 3.08
N ALA A 564 22.04 -4.19 2.70
CA ALA A 564 22.38 -4.56 1.33
C ALA A 564 21.86 -5.94 0.99
N GLY A 565 21.18 -6.05 -0.15
CA GLY A 565 20.65 -7.29 -0.70
C GLY A 565 21.76 -8.22 -1.19
N GLU A 566 21.74 -9.46 -0.71
CA GLU A 566 22.70 -10.49 -1.07
C GLU A 566 22.17 -11.31 -2.26
N MET A 567 22.93 -11.38 -3.35
CA MET A 567 22.58 -12.23 -4.50
C MET A 567 22.57 -13.70 -4.07
N VAL A 568 21.39 -14.31 -3.90
CA VAL A 568 21.27 -15.73 -3.53
C VAL A 568 21.91 -16.62 -4.62
N GLY A 569 22.44 -17.78 -4.22
CA GLY A 569 23.22 -18.63 -5.12
C GLY A 569 23.12 -20.13 -4.85
N GLY A 570 22.82 -20.89 -5.91
CA GLY A 570 22.79 -22.35 -5.88
C GLY A 570 21.74 -22.93 -6.83
N SER A 571 20.59 -23.29 -6.26
CA SER A 571 19.37 -23.55 -7.04
C SER A 571 18.77 -22.22 -7.52
N ALA A 572 17.92 -22.30 -8.54
CA ALA A 572 16.94 -21.27 -8.82
C ALA A 572 15.71 -21.55 -7.95
N ASP A 573 15.21 -20.53 -7.28
CA ASP A 573 14.11 -20.69 -6.34
C ASP A 573 12.75 -20.42 -7.04
N SER A 574 12.75 -19.64 -8.13
CA SER A 574 11.68 -19.63 -9.14
C SER A 574 12.19 -20.16 -10.51
N ILE A 575 11.39 -21.01 -11.18
CA ILE A 575 11.74 -21.63 -12.47
C ILE A 575 10.54 -21.75 -13.41
N LEU A 576 10.59 -21.05 -14.54
CA LEU A 576 9.64 -21.15 -15.65
C LEU A 576 10.23 -21.98 -16.80
N THR A 577 9.85 -23.25 -16.92
CA THR A 577 10.34 -24.13 -18.00
C THR A 577 9.47 -24.09 -19.26
N GLY A 578 10.10 -24.16 -20.43
CA GLY A 578 9.42 -24.38 -21.71
C GLY A 578 8.68 -23.18 -22.31
N PHE A 579 8.93 -21.97 -21.84
CA PHE A 579 8.33 -20.72 -22.34
C PHE A 579 9.06 -20.22 -23.61
N GLY A 580 8.34 -19.60 -24.55
CA GLY A 580 8.90 -19.09 -25.82
C GLY A 580 9.46 -20.15 -26.77
N THR A 581 9.70 -19.78 -28.03
CA THR A 581 10.12 -20.70 -29.11
C THR A 581 11.51 -20.35 -29.67
N VAL A 582 12.46 -21.29 -29.65
CA VAL A 582 13.87 -21.06 -30.04
C VAL A 582 14.10 -21.00 -31.57
N SER A 583 13.08 -20.62 -32.36
CA SER A 583 13.22 -20.36 -33.80
C SER A 583 13.79 -18.96 -34.08
N GLY A 584 14.82 -18.60 -33.32
CA GLY A 584 15.36 -17.25 -33.17
C GLY A 584 14.53 -16.41 -32.19
N SER A 585 15.14 -16.00 -31.09
CA SER A 585 14.68 -14.88 -30.27
C SER A 585 15.21 -13.57 -30.85
N LEU A 586 14.37 -12.54 -30.74
CA LEU A 586 14.69 -11.14 -31.03
C LEU A 586 14.91 -10.34 -29.74
N GLY A 587 14.44 -10.83 -28.59
CA GLY A 587 14.58 -10.20 -27.28
C GLY A 587 13.98 -11.02 -26.14
N HIS A 588 14.52 -10.78 -24.95
CA HIS A 588 14.04 -11.23 -23.65
C HIS A 588 14.04 -10.01 -22.73
N PHE A 589 12.96 -9.79 -21.99
CA PHE A 589 12.75 -8.64 -21.12
C PHE A 589 12.04 -9.09 -19.84
N LEU A 590 12.31 -8.37 -18.77
CA LEU A 590 11.48 -8.29 -17.58
C LEU A 590 10.72 -6.95 -17.64
N ALA A 591 9.45 -6.95 -17.27
CA ALA A 591 8.59 -5.75 -17.24
C ALA A 591 7.21 -6.07 -16.61
N ASP A 592 6.73 -5.30 -15.64
CA ASP A 592 5.31 -5.39 -15.19
C ASP A 592 4.34 -5.07 -16.35
N VAL A 593 3.62 -6.08 -16.84
CA VAL A 593 2.55 -5.91 -17.86
C VAL A 593 1.13 -6.20 -17.31
N THR A 594 0.99 -6.32 -15.99
CA THR A 594 -0.24 -6.64 -15.24
C THR A 594 -0.69 -5.53 -14.28
N GLY A 595 0.17 -4.54 -14.01
CA GLY A 595 -0.08 -3.42 -13.10
C GLY A 595 -0.14 -3.82 -11.63
N ASP A 596 0.61 -4.85 -11.25
CA ASP A 596 0.71 -5.36 -9.88
C ASP A 596 2.08 -5.08 -9.22
N GLY A 597 3.03 -4.49 -9.94
CA GLY A 597 4.36 -4.11 -9.46
C GLY A 597 5.39 -5.23 -9.48
N ILE A 598 5.20 -6.28 -10.29
CA ILE A 598 6.10 -7.42 -10.41
C ILE A 598 6.57 -7.58 -11.86
N ASP A 599 7.87 -7.78 -12.10
CA ASP A 599 8.41 -7.84 -13.46
C ASP A 599 8.13 -9.18 -14.18
N ASP A 600 7.26 -9.14 -15.20
CA ASP A 600 6.86 -10.33 -15.96
C ASP A 600 7.91 -10.82 -16.98
N ALA A 601 7.95 -12.14 -17.19
CA ALA A 601 8.79 -12.74 -18.22
C ALA A 601 8.23 -12.49 -19.64
N VAL A 602 8.86 -11.61 -20.41
CA VAL A 602 8.50 -11.28 -21.80
C VAL A 602 9.53 -11.81 -22.81
N THR A 603 9.07 -12.43 -23.90
CA THR A 603 9.94 -12.90 -24.99
C THR A 603 9.35 -12.68 -26.37
N ILE A 604 10.22 -12.31 -27.33
CA ILE A 604 9.84 -12.00 -28.71
C ILE A 604 10.65 -12.87 -29.66
N ASN A 605 9.99 -13.53 -30.62
CA ASN A 605 10.70 -14.34 -31.64
C ASN A 605 10.97 -13.55 -32.94
N ASN A 606 11.82 -14.09 -33.82
CA ASN A 606 12.19 -13.49 -35.12
C ASN A 606 11.02 -13.20 -36.08
N GLY A 607 9.81 -13.72 -35.81
CA GLY A 607 8.59 -13.38 -36.53
C GLY A 607 7.85 -12.16 -35.96
N LEU A 608 8.44 -11.49 -34.96
CA LEU A 608 7.83 -10.44 -34.14
C LEU A 608 6.52 -10.89 -33.47
N ASN A 609 6.54 -12.13 -32.97
CA ASN A 609 5.50 -12.66 -32.09
C ASN A 609 5.96 -12.46 -30.65
N TRP A 610 5.22 -11.64 -29.92
CA TRP A 610 5.42 -11.32 -28.52
C TRP A 610 4.63 -12.28 -27.65
N TYR A 611 5.27 -12.75 -26.58
CA TYR A 611 4.67 -13.59 -25.54
C TYR A 611 5.03 -13.00 -24.18
N CYS A 612 4.06 -12.95 -23.27
CA CYS A 612 4.30 -12.74 -21.84
C CYS A 612 3.87 -14.00 -21.08
N LYS A 613 4.54 -14.31 -19.97
CA LYS A 613 4.06 -15.26 -18.96
C LYS A 613 3.88 -14.49 -17.65
N PRO A 614 2.63 -14.07 -17.34
CA PRO A 614 2.36 -13.31 -16.13
C PRO A 614 2.66 -14.05 -14.83
N SER A 615 3.07 -13.34 -13.80
CA SER A 615 3.19 -13.84 -12.44
C SER A 615 2.36 -13.05 -11.44
N THR A 616 2.46 -13.46 -10.17
CA THR A 616 2.05 -12.73 -8.97
C THR A 616 3.00 -13.00 -7.78
N GLU A 617 4.08 -13.75 -7.99
CA GLU A 617 4.93 -14.36 -6.93
C GLU A 617 6.35 -14.79 -7.44
N GLY A 618 7.08 -14.06 -8.30
CA GLY A 618 8.36 -14.56 -8.86
C GLY A 618 8.25 -15.13 -10.29
N VAL A 619 9.31 -15.10 -11.10
CA VAL A 619 9.36 -15.71 -12.47
C VAL A 619 9.40 -17.25 -12.44
N GLY A 620 8.31 -17.85 -11.94
CA GLY A 620 8.07 -19.30 -12.02
C GLY A 620 7.13 -19.92 -10.99
N PHE A 621 6.68 -19.20 -9.96
CA PHE A 621 5.85 -19.80 -8.91
C PHE A 621 4.45 -20.19 -9.40
N ASP A 622 3.70 -19.28 -10.02
CA ASP A 622 2.41 -19.67 -10.57
C ASP A 622 2.56 -20.47 -11.87
N ALA A 623 2.46 -21.79 -11.75
CA ALA A 623 2.35 -22.70 -12.89
C ALA A 623 0.97 -22.63 -13.61
N THR A 624 0.02 -21.82 -13.14
CA THR A 624 -1.38 -21.80 -13.60
C THR A 624 -1.78 -20.63 -14.51
N THR A 625 -1.17 -19.42 -14.43
CA THR A 625 -1.49 -18.34 -15.39
C THR A 625 -1.13 -18.79 -16.81
N SER A 626 -2.02 -18.48 -17.76
CA SER A 626 -1.79 -18.81 -19.17
C SER A 626 -0.81 -17.83 -19.80
N VAL A 627 0.18 -18.35 -20.53
CA VAL A 627 1.01 -17.56 -21.45
C VAL A 627 0.11 -16.70 -22.35
N GLN A 628 0.34 -15.39 -22.31
CA GLN A 628 -0.32 -14.42 -23.16
C GLN A 628 0.34 -14.40 -24.54
N GLY A 629 -0.45 -14.17 -25.59
CA GLY A 629 0.00 -14.14 -26.98
C GLY A 629 -0.09 -15.49 -27.72
N PRO A 630 0.52 -15.64 -28.90
CA PRO A 630 1.37 -14.64 -29.57
C PRO A 630 0.61 -13.40 -30.04
N SER A 631 1.04 -12.22 -29.59
CA SER A 631 0.71 -10.94 -30.23
C SER A 631 1.72 -10.69 -31.34
N GLN A 632 1.32 -10.78 -32.62
CA GLN A 632 2.23 -10.41 -33.71
C GLN A 632 2.23 -8.89 -33.89
N TRP A 633 3.35 -8.23 -33.60
CA TRP A 633 3.46 -6.77 -33.66
C TRP A 633 4.84 -6.26 -34.09
N GLY A 634 4.85 -5.38 -35.09
CA GLY A 634 6.08 -4.86 -35.74
C GLY A 634 6.32 -5.45 -37.14
N LEU A 635 7.45 -5.09 -37.76
CA LEU A 635 7.92 -5.56 -39.06
C LEU A 635 9.37 -6.05 -38.98
N PRO A 636 9.79 -7.06 -39.78
CA PRO A 636 11.16 -7.58 -39.73
C PRO A 636 12.22 -6.50 -39.99
N GLY A 637 13.09 -6.29 -39.00
CA GLY A 637 14.10 -5.22 -39.00
C GLY A 637 13.78 -4.04 -38.08
N ASP A 638 12.62 -4.05 -37.40
CA ASP A 638 12.36 -3.20 -36.25
C ASP A 638 13.17 -3.67 -35.01
N ILE A 639 13.42 -2.75 -34.09
CA ILE A 639 14.03 -2.98 -32.77
C ILE A 639 12.90 -2.95 -31.72
N VAL A 640 12.94 -3.85 -30.74
CA VAL A 640 11.87 -4.09 -29.74
C VAL A 640 12.21 -3.47 -28.39
N PHE A 641 11.19 -2.93 -27.71
CA PHE A 641 11.26 -2.33 -26.38
C PHE A 641 10.00 -2.63 -25.56
N VAL A 642 10.12 -2.53 -24.23
CA VAL A 642 9.04 -2.65 -23.25
C VAL A 642 9.20 -1.50 -22.23
N GLY A 643 8.12 -1.09 -21.57
CA GLY A 643 8.05 -0.03 -20.55
C GLY A 643 6.69 0.68 -20.59
N ASP A 644 6.22 1.29 -19.50
CA ASP A 644 5.00 2.11 -19.53
C ASP A 644 5.31 3.47 -20.18
N PHE A 645 4.85 3.71 -21.40
CA PHE A 645 5.10 4.97 -22.11
C PHE A 645 4.04 6.04 -21.79
N ASN A 646 2.96 5.73 -21.08
CA ASN A 646 1.83 6.65 -20.91
C ASN A 646 1.30 6.81 -19.47
N GLY A 647 1.93 6.20 -18.47
CA GLY A 647 1.63 6.38 -17.06
C GLY A 647 0.27 5.82 -16.66
N ASP A 648 -0.08 4.61 -17.14
CA ASP A 648 -1.25 3.87 -16.65
C ASP A 648 -0.92 2.62 -15.81
N GLY A 649 0.37 2.36 -15.56
CA GLY A 649 0.87 1.28 -14.72
C GLY A 649 1.09 -0.04 -15.47
N TYR A 650 1.03 -0.06 -16.79
CA TYR A 650 1.20 -1.28 -17.59
C TYR A 650 2.30 -1.09 -18.64
N ALA A 651 3.33 -1.96 -18.63
CA ALA A 651 4.39 -1.85 -19.61
C ALA A 651 3.91 -2.26 -21.03
N ASP A 652 4.06 -1.34 -21.98
CA ASP A 652 3.57 -1.46 -23.35
C ASP A 652 4.49 -2.29 -24.25
N THR A 653 3.99 -2.73 -25.41
CA THR A 653 4.83 -3.26 -26.49
C THR A 653 5.25 -2.17 -27.47
N ALA A 654 6.54 -1.85 -27.51
CA ALA A 654 7.09 -0.78 -28.35
C ALA A 654 8.03 -1.32 -29.43
N VAL A 655 8.00 -0.69 -30.62
CA VAL A 655 9.01 -0.93 -31.67
C VAL A 655 9.53 0.37 -32.28
N TRP A 656 10.85 0.48 -32.42
CA TRP A 656 11.49 1.51 -33.24
C TRP A 656 11.86 0.95 -34.62
N ARG A 657 11.57 1.71 -35.68
CA ARG A 657 11.77 1.27 -37.06
C ARG A 657 12.91 2.06 -37.74
N PRO A 658 14.11 1.47 -37.92
CA PRO A 658 15.27 2.19 -38.48
C PRO A 658 15.02 2.78 -39.86
N SER A 659 14.20 2.12 -40.69
CA SER A 659 13.94 2.55 -42.07
C SER A 659 13.17 3.86 -42.21
N ASN A 660 12.46 4.32 -41.18
CA ASN A 660 11.75 5.60 -41.17
C ASN A 660 11.87 6.42 -39.87
N ALA A 661 12.55 5.91 -38.83
CA ALA A 661 12.71 6.52 -37.51
C ALA A 661 11.37 6.93 -36.87
N TYR A 662 10.43 5.99 -36.86
CA TYR A 662 9.21 6.07 -36.07
C TYR A 662 9.26 5.06 -34.92
N TRP A 663 8.77 5.49 -33.78
CA TRP A 663 8.32 4.63 -32.70
C TRP A 663 6.86 4.24 -32.94
N TYR A 664 6.51 2.99 -32.65
CA TYR A 664 5.15 2.45 -32.69
C TYR A 664 4.89 1.73 -31.38
N ILE A 665 4.10 2.36 -30.52
CA ILE A 665 3.80 1.86 -29.17
C ILE A 665 2.38 1.32 -29.20
N LYS A 666 2.23 0.04 -28.90
CA LYS A 666 0.97 -0.69 -28.83
C LYS A 666 0.74 -1.03 -27.37
N LYS A 667 -0.21 -0.29 -26.79
CA LYS A 667 -0.40 -0.18 -25.36
C LYS A 667 -0.83 -1.49 -24.73
N SER A 668 -0.37 -1.76 -23.51
CA SER A 668 -0.84 -2.87 -22.68
C SER A 668 -2.12 -2.46 -21.93
N GLY A 669 -2.31 -2.95 -20.70
CA GLY A 669 -3.53 -2.82 -19.91
C GLY A 669 -4.02 -4.18 -19.40
N PRO A 670 -5.09 -4.21 -18.56
CA PRO A 670 -5.54 -5.41 -17.85
C PRO A 670 -5.90 -6.63 -18.71
N GLY A 671 -6.18 -6.45 -20.01
CA GLY A 671 -6.41 -7.54 -20.95
C GLY A 671 -5.13 -8.32 -21.32
N GLY A 672 -3.97 -7.83 -20.90
CA GLY A 672 -2.64 -8.37 -21.17
C GLY A 672 -1.87 -7.63 -22.26
N LEU A 673 -0.68 -8.17 -22.54
CA LEU A 673 0.37 -7.60 -23.38
C LEU A 673 -0.13 -7.04 -24.71
N GLY A 674 -0.07 -5.71 -24.84
CA GLY A 674 -0.46 -5.00 -26.06
C GLY A 674 -1.96 -5.07 -26.39
N THR A 675 -2.88 -5.22 -25.43
CA THR A 675 -4.33 -5.26 -25.73
C THR A 675 -4.99 -3.90 -25.98
N GLY A 676 -4.31 -2.80 -25.63
CA GLY A 676 -4.76 -1.42 -25.80
C GLY A 676 -4.60 -0.85 -27.22
N GLY A 677 -4.67 0.48 -27.29
CA GLY A 677 -4.54 1.25 -28.52
C GLY A 677 -3.12 1.25 -29.13
N THR A 678 -2.96 1.87 -30.29
CA THR A 678 -1.63 2.10 -30.89
C THR A 678 -1.42 3.57 -31.15
N VAL A 679 -0.28 4.09 -30.69
CA VAL A 679 0.24 5.41 -31.03
C VAL A 679 1.55 5.29 -31.82
N GLN A 680 1.91 6.36 -32.51
CA GLN A 680 3.15 6.43 -33.29
C GLN A 680 3.66 7.87 -33.36
N GLY A 681 4.97 8.03 -33.41
CA GLY A 681 5.63 9.32 -33.50
C GLY A 681 7.00 9.21 -34.15
N ALA A 682 7.51 10.32 -34.71
CA ALA A 682 8.78 10.35 -35.42
C ALA A 682 9.89 10.84 -34.49
N PHE A 683 10.85 9.99 -34.14
CA PHE A 683 12.00 10.37 -33.31
C PHE A 683 13.24 9.54 -33.66
N GLY A 684 14.40 10.21 -33.72
CA GLY A 684 15.60 9.74 -34.42
C GLY A 684 15.68 10.20 -35.88
N LEU A 685 16.55 9.57 -36.68
CA LEU A 685 16.73 9.82 -38.12
C LEU A 685 16.58 8.54 -38.99
N PRO A 686 15.93 8.62 -40.16
CA PRO A 686 15.64 7.44 -40.97
C PRO A 686 16.88 6.93 -41.73
N ASN A 687 17.23 5.67 -41.55
CA ASN A 687 18.36 4.97 -42.16
C ASN A 687 19.74 5.56 -41.78
N SER A 688 19.87 6.11 -40.58
CA SER A 688 21.17 6.36 -39.92
C SER A 688 21.56 5.19 -39.00
N ASP A 689 22.79 5.25 -38.47
CA ASP A 689 23.29 4.34 -37.43
C ASP A 689 22.82 4.75 -36.01
N ASP A 690 21.62 5.35 -35.88
CA ASP A 690 21.02 5.72 -34.59
C ASP A 690 20.76 4.45 -33.75
N ILE A 691 21.16 4.49 -32.47
CA ILE A 691 20.87 3.44 -31.49
C ILE A 691 19.71 3.95 -30.60
N PRO A 692 18.50 3.39 -30.70
CA PRO A 692 17.41 3.70 -29.77
C PRO A 692 17.64 3.03 -28.41
N MET A 693 17.19 3.72 -27.35
CA MET A 693 17.12 3.27 -25.97
C MET A 693 15.87 3.89 -25.31
N VAL A 694 15.53 3.49 -24.08
CA VAL A 694 14.33 3.94 -23.35
C VAL A 694 14.61 4.07 -21.85
N GLY A 695 13.75 4.80 -21.13
CA GLY A 695 13.78 5.04 -19.68
C GLY A 695 13.11 6.38 -19.35
N ASP A 696 12.66 6.63 -18.12
CA ASP A 696 12.11 7.94 -17.73
C ASP A 696 13.25 8.96 -17.56
N VAL A 697 13.37 9.94 -18.46
CA VAL A 697 14.51 10.89 -18.44
C VAL A 697 14.15 12.16 -17.67
N ASN A 698 12.87 12.43 -17.42
CA ASN A 698 12.39 13.72 -16.94
C ASN A 698 11.71 13.65 -15.55
N GLY A 699 11.40 12.45 -15.05
CA GLY A 699 10.77 12.17 -13.76
C GLY A 699 9.25 12.33 -13.76
N ASP A 700 8.58 12.18 -14.91
CA ASP A 700 7.14 12.37 -15.07
C ASP A 700 6.29 11.10 -14.98
N GLY A 701 6.94 9.95 -14.72
CA GLY A 701 6.34 8.64 -14.56
C GLY A 701 6.14 7.88 -15.87
N ARG A 702 6.91 8.19 -16.92
CA ARG A 702 6.77 7.56 -18.26
C ARG A 702 8.12 7.20 -18.88
N THR A 703 8.10 6.09 -19.59
CA THR A 703 9.21 5.62 -20.43
C THR A 703 9.41 6.57 -21.62
N ASP A 704 10.48 7.38 -21.59
CA ASP A 704 10.85 8.26 -22.70
C ASP A 704 11.63 7.52 -23.80
N GLY A 705 11.77 8.19 -24.96
CA GLY A 705 12.64 7.73 -26.04
C GLY A 705 14.01 8.39 -25.99
N ILE A 706 15.06 7.58 -26.01
CA ILE A 706 16.46 8.03 -26.11
C ILE A 706 17.04 7.60 -27.46
N ILE A 707 17.83 8.47 -28.09
CA ILE A 707 18.54 8.20 -29.34
C ILE A 707 20.02 8.55 -29.18
N VAL A 708 20.88 7.55 -29.30
CA VAL A 708 22.34 7.69 -29.30
C VAL A 708 22.84 7.64 -30.74
N ARG A 709 23.38 8.76 -31.23
CA ARG A 709 23.75 8.96 -32.65
C ARG A 709 25.26 9.06 -32.84
N PRO A 710 25.90 8.09 -33.53
CA PRO A 710 27.25 8.20 -34.06
C PRO A 710 27.43 9.48 -34.90
N SER A 711 28.37 10.34 -34.47
CA SER A 711 28.54 11.71 -34.96
C SER A 711 29.98 11.99 -35.39
N GLY A 712 30.58 11.06 -36.14
CA GLY A 712 32.02 11.00 -36.38
C GLY A 712 32.62 9.91 -35.52
N ASP A 713 33.66 10.24 -34.75
CA ASP A 713 34.20 9.33 -33.73
C ASP A 713 33.41 9.38 -32.40
N ASP A 714 32.61 10.43 -32.18
CA ASP A 714 31.85 10.70 -30.94
C ASP A 714 30.39 10.20 -30.99
N LEU A 715 29.75 10.05 -29.81
CA LEU A 715 28.31 9.83 -29.67
C LEU A 715 27.57 11.13 -29.28
N THR A 716 26.39 11.34 -29.84
CA THR A 716 25.45 12.42 -29.49
C THR A 716 24.18 11.80 -28.92
N TRP A 717 23.77 12.24 -27.73
CA TRP A 717 22.60 11.73 -26.99
C TRP A 717 21.42 12.69 -27.14
N ILE A 718 20.22 12.15 -27.30
CA ILE A 718 18.99 12.93 -27.50
C ILE A 718 17.84 12.24 -26.77
N ALA A 719 17.18 12.96 -25.87
CA ALA A 719 15.92 12.55 -25.24
C ALA A 719 14.73 13.13 -26.01
N GLY A 720 13.62 12.42 -26.02
CA GLY A 720 12.34 12.91 -26.52
C GLY A 720 11.21 12.36 -25.68
N PHE A 721 10.50 13.26 -25.00
CA PHE A 721 9.63 12.86 -23.92
C PHE A 721 8.31 12.26 -24.42
N ALA A 722 7.77 11.32 -23.68
CA ALA A 722 6.52 10.64 -24.00
C ALA A 722 5.31 11.47 -23.50
N ASP A 723 4.46 11.93 -24.43
CA ASP A 723 3.20 12.54 -24.03
C ASP A 723 2.27 11.50 -23.35
N ALA A 724 1.28 11.95 -22.58
CA ALA A 724 0.33 11.10 -21.84
C ALA A 724 -0.59 10.20 -22.71
N THR A 725 -0.27 10.02 -24.01
CA THR A 725 -0.84 8.98 -24.88
C THR A 725 0.15 7.87 -25.23
N GLY A 726 1.41 7.97 -24.80
CA GLY A 726 2.51 7.06 -25.14
C GLY A 726 3.31 7.49 -26.35
N LYS A 727 3.33 8.79 -26.70
CA LYS A 727 3.79 9.23 -28.03
C LYS A 727 5.05 10.10 -27.99
N ILE A 728 6.18 9.45 -28.28
CA ILE A 728 7.50 10.06 -28.53
C ILE A 728 7.57 10.61 -29.98
N ASP A 729 7.65 11.93 -30.17
CA ASP A 729 7.58 12.55 -31.51
C ASP A 729 8.22 13.95 -31.55
N TRP A 730 9.07 14.24 -32.55
CA TRP A 730 9.71 15.55 -32.79
C TRP A 730 8.76 16.77 -32.85
N ALA A 731 7.45 16.54 -32.94
CA ALA A 731 6.42 17.56 -33.01
C ALA A 731 5.74 17.91 -31.68
N THR A 732 5.98 17.18 -30.58
CA THR A 732 5.57 17.63 -29.23
C THR A 732 6.46 18.78 -28.78
N GLY A 733 7.76 18.73 -29.10
CA GLY A 733 8.70 19.84 -28.97
C GLY A 733 9.54 19.80 -27.69
N GLU A 734 9.29 18.84 -26.82
CA GLU A 734 9.99 18.63 -25.55
C GLU A 734 11.04 17.53 -25.74
N HIS A 735 12.25 17.98 -26.07
CA HIS A 735 13.41 17.16 -26.41
C HIS A 735 14.68 17.82 -25.89
N ASN A 736 15.59 17.03 -25.30
CA ASN A 736 16.91 17.50 -24.90
C ASN A 736 18.02 16.82 -25.71
N SER A 737 19.21 17.41 -25.77
CA SER A 737 20.33 16.82 -26.53
C SER A 737 21.71 17.24 -26.03
N LEU A 738 22.58 16.26 -25.80
CA LEU A 738 23.99 16.47 -25.46
C LEU A 738 24.92 15.91 -26.54
N VAL A 739 25.92 16.69 -26.93
CA VAL A 739 26.88 16.34 -28.00
C VAL A 739 28.20 15.90 -27.39
N ALA A 740 28.73 14.78 -27.89
CA ALA A 740 30.04 14.19 -27.54
C ALA A 740 30.17 13.69 -26.08
N PHE A 741 29.38 12.68 -25.72
CA PHE A 741 29.60 11.84 -24.53
C PHE A 741 29.75 10.37 -24.93
N GLY A 742 30.95 9.81 -24.75
CA GLY A 742 31.33 8.49 -25.28
C GLY A 742 31.71 8.51 -26.77
N THR A 743 32.37 7.46 -27.22
CA THR A 743 32.85 7.28 -28.61
C THR A 743 32.13 6.16 -29.33
N THR A 744 32.24 6.14 -30.65
CA THR A 744 31.65 5.09 -31.50
C THR A 744 32.30 3.70 -31.34
N ASN A 745 33.23 3.50 -30.41
CA ASN A 745 33.73 2.16 -30.03
C ASN A 745 33.09 1.63 -28.74
N ASP A 746 32.49 2.52 -27.95
CA ASP A 746 31.93 2.20 -26.64
C ASP A 746 30.51 1.62 -26.77
N ALA A 747 30.02 1.00 -25.69
CA ALA A 747 28.64 0.53 -25.59
C ALA A 747 27.82 1.52 -24.73
N PRO A 748 26.74 2.12 -25.25
CA PRO A 748 25.87 2.98 -24.45
C PRO A 748 25.08 2.15 -23.43
N ILE A 749 24.78 2.74 -22.28
CA ILE A 749 23.90 2.23 -21.21
C ILE A 749 23.13 3.42 -20.61
N VAL A 750 22.05 3.18 -19.88
CA VAL A 750 21.28 4.21 -19.16
C VAL A 750 20.80 3.64 -17.81
N ALA A 751 20.68 4.47 -16.76
CA ALA A 751 20.44 4.08 -15.36
C ALA A 751 20.18 5.32 -14.46
N ASP A 752 19.32 5.28 -13.43
CA ASP A 752 19.17 6.32 -12.40
C ASP A 752 20.30 6.27 -11.35
N ILE A 753 21.55 6.50 -11.80
CA ILE A 753 22.75 6.20 -11.01
C ILE A 753 22.96 7.10 -9.77
N ASN A 754 22.14 8.14 -9.59
CA ASN A 754 22.08 9.01 -8.40
C ASN A 754 20.73 8.92 -7.64
N GLY A 755 19.78 8.11 -8.12
CA GLY A 755 18.52 7.80 -7.46
C GLY A 755 17.61 9.02 -7.31
N ASP A 756 17.59 9.89 -8.32
CA ASP A 756 16.85 11.14 -8.31
C ASP A 756 15.49 11.08 -9.05
N GLY A 757 15.12 9.87 -9.50
CA GLY A 757 13.91 9.52 -10.22
C GLY A 757 14.05 9.65 -11.74
N ARG A 758 15.28 9.69 -12.28
CA ARG A 758 15.56 9.92 -13.72
C ARG A 758 16.71 9.07 -14.24
N VAL A 759 16.48 8.48 -15.40
CA VAL A 759 17.41 7.62 -16.13
C VAL A 759 18.54 8.45 -16.78
N ASP A 760 19.72 8.41 -16.17
CA ASP A 760 20.95 9.02 -16.67
C ASP A 760 21.53 8.29 -17.88
N ILE A 761 22.44 8.98 -18.57
CA ILE A 761 23.15 8.44 -19.74
C ILE A 761 24.56 7.96 -19.39
N GLY A 762 24.93 6.79 -19.91
CA GLY A 762 26.20 6.14 -19.62
C GLY A 762 26.86 5.47 -20.82
N TYR A 763 28.13 5.10 -20.65
CA TYR A 763 28.82 4.23 -21.59
C TYR A 763 29.85 3.31 -20.92
N ILE A 764 30.07 2.15 -21.54
CA ILE A 764 30.95 1.09 -21.07
C ILE A 764 32.01 0.80 -22.14
N SER A 765 33.25 0.67 -21.71
CA SER A 765 34.45 0.62 -22.55
C SER A 765 35.50 -0.34 -21.98
N ASP A 766 36.47 -0.83 -22.78
CA ASP A 766 37.63 -1.55 -22.25
C ASP A 766 38.69 -0.54 -21.79
N ASN A 767 39.16 -0.65 -20.55
CA ASN A 767 40.17 0.28 -20.00
C ASN A 767 41.59 0.12 -20.59
N GLY A 768 41.77 -0.77 -21.57
CA GLY A 768 43.05 -1.11 -22.21
C GLY A 768 43.88 -2.11 -21.41
N SER A 769 43.40 -2.53 -20.24
CA SER A 769 44.04 -3.50 -19.33
C SER A 769 43.21 -4.77 -19.11
N GLY A 770 42.04 -4.89 -19.74
CA GLY A 770 41.18 -6.08 -19.64
C GLY A 770 40.05 -5.98 -18.60
N GLN A 771 39.70 -4.78 -18.13
CA GLN A 771 38.53 -4.53 -17.28
C GLN A 771 37.58 -3.54 -17.94
N LEU A 772 36.30 -3.61 -17.59
CA LEU A 772 35.31 -2.64 -18.07
C LEU A 772 35.44 -1.32 -17.31
N LEU A 773 35.46 -0.22 -18.06
CA LEU A 773 35.35 1.16 -17.60
C LEU A 773 33.95 1.67 -17.92
N TRP A 774 33.17 1.86 -16.87
CA TRP A 774 31.84 2.46 -16.88
C TRP A 774 31.97 3.96 -16.70
N LYS A 775 31.09 4.74 -17.31
CA LYS A 775 30.92 6.17 -17.04
C LYS A 775 29.46 6.57 -17.19
N PHE A 776 29.00 7.49 -16.35
CA PHE A 776 27.69 8.12 -16.44
C PHE A 776 27.82 9.64 -16.46
N ALA A 777 26.79 10.32 -16.93
CA ALA A 777 26.69 11.77 -16.99
C ALA A 777 25.26 12.18 -16.63
N LEU A 778 25.11 12.82 -15.46
CA LEU A 778 23.80 12.98 -14.81
C LEU A 778 22.85 13.86 -15.63
N THR A 779 21.56 13.55 -15.57
CA THR A 779 20.42 14.35 -16.02
C THR A 779 20.20 15.55 -15.10
N ASN A 780 19.04 16.20 -15.20
CA ASN A 780 18.61 17.27 -14.31
C ASN A 780 17.08 17.34 -14.25
N GLU A 781 16.57 18.21 -13.38
CA GLU A 781 15.13 18.50 -13.16
C GLU A 781 14.31 18.87 -14.43
N GLU A 782 14.95 19.14 -15.58
CA GLU A 782 14.31 19.43 -16.87
C GLU A 782 14.54 18.32 -17.92
N GLY A 783 14.92 17.11 -17.48
CA GLY A 783 15.29 15.97 -18.34
C GLY A 783 16.52 16.25 -19.23
N GLY A 784 17.48 17.01 -18.70
CA GLY A 784 18.62 17.54 -19.44
C GLY A 784 19.96 16.92 -19.09
N PHE A 785 20.46 16.07 -19.98
CA PHE A 785 21.80 15.48 -19.93
C PHE A 785 22.91 16.53 -19.68
N THR A 786 23.62 16.44 -18.55
CA THR A 786 24.67 17.39 -18.18
C THR A 786 26.08 16.83 -18.44
N ALA A 787 26.97 17.64 -19.01
CA ALA A 787 28.38 17.25 -19.21
C ALA A 787 29.29 17.58 -18.00
N PHE A 788 28.71 17.95 -16.85
CA PHE A 788 29.45 18.55 -15.72
C PHE A 788 29.51 17.66 -14.48
N ALA A 789 28.53 16.79 -14.26
CA ALA A 789 28.60 15.71 -13.29
C ALA A 789 28.90 14.40 -14.04
N MET A 790 30.18 14.00 -14.09
CA MET A 790 30.61 12.76 -14.76
C MET A 790 31.20 11.75 -13.79
N VAL A 791 30.60 10.57 -13.79
CA VAL A 791 30.95 9.37 -13.03
C VAL A 791 31.98 8.54 -13.79
N SER A 792 32.83 7.76 -13.09
CA SER A 792 33.54 6.65 -13.73
C SER A 792 33.97 5.54 -12.77
N ALA A 793 33.68 4.29 -13.13
CA ALA A 793 34.01 3.09 -12.34
C ALA A 793 34.84 2.08 -13.14
N LEU A 794 35.64 1.27 -12.43
CA LEU A 794 36.23 0.04 -12.98
C LEU A 794 35.59 -1.17 -12.30
N PHE A 795 34.77 -1.93 -13.04
CA PHE A 795 34.08 -3.11 -12.51
C PHE A 795 33.79 -4.12 -13.61
N GLY A 796 34.00 -5.41 -13.34
CA GLY A 796 33.94 -6.49 -14.35
C GLY A 796 35.17 -6.59 -15.26
N ASP A 797 35.32 -7.76 -15.88
CA ASP A 797 36.41 -8.10 -16.80
C ASP A 797 35.98 -7.95 -18.28
N THR A 798 36.91 -7.70 -19.20
CA THR A 798 36.60 -7.62 -20.64
C THR A 798 36.11 -8.98 -21.16
N GLY A 799 34.79 -9.11 -21.32
CA GLY A 799 34.12 -10.32 -21.77
C GLY A 799 32.89 -10.68 -20.94
N ASP A 800 32.74 -10.06 -19.77
CA ASP A 800 31.51 -10.12 -18.97
C ASP A 800 30.37 -9.33 -19.66
N VAL A 801 29.14 -9.60 -19.25
CA VAL A 801 27.93 -8.88 -19.66
C VAL A 801 27.60 -7.86 -18.55
N PRO A 802 27.70 -6.55 -18.82
CA PRO A 802 27.28 -5.51 -17.89
C PRO A 802 25.76 -5.37 -17.87
N LEU A 803 25.20 -5.17 -16.68
CA LEU A 803 23.78 -5.08 -16.38
C LEU A 803 23.53 -3.97 -15.34
N ILE A 804 22.42 -3.26 -15.50
CA ILE A 804 21.69 -2.49 -14.48
C ILE A 804 21.22 -3.38 -13.30
N GLY A 805 21.03 -2.85 -12.09
CA GLY A 805 19.99 -3.32 -11.17
C GLY A 805 20.20 -3.01 -9.69
N GLN A 806 19.10 -2.84 -8.96
CA GLN A 806 18.99 -2.29 -7.61
C GLN A 806 19.30 -3.34 -6.52
N LEU A 807 20.36 -3.16 -5.72
CA LEU A 807 20.81 -4.16 -4.74
C LEU A 807 20.93 -3.66 -3.28
N ASP A 808 21.05 -2.36 -3.03
CA ASP A 808 21.17 -1.80 -1.67
C ASP A 808 19.83 -1.32 -1.07
N TYR A 809 19.69 -1.30 0.26
CA TYR A 809 18.54 -0.72 0.99
C TYR A 809 18.92 0.60 1.71
N VAL A 810 17.96 1.53 1.86
CA VAL A 810 18.18 2.85 2.51
C VAL A 810 17.94 2.82 4.03
N ASP A 811 18.81 2.13 4.75
CA ASP A 811 18.72 2.02 6.22
C ASP A 811 19.38 3.20 6.98
N VAL A 812 18.57 4.02 7.66
CA VAL A 812 19.03 4.98 8.68
C VAL A 812 18.75 4.45 10.08
N ARG A 813 19.79 3.95 10.76
CA ARG A 813 19.65 3.28 12.06
C ARG A 813 20.05 4.20 13.21
N ILE A 814 19.10 4.56 14.07
CA ILE A 814 19.42 5.25 15.34
C ILE A 814 20.11 4.26 16.27
N SER A 815 21.41 4.43 16.49
CA SER A 815 22.24 3.50 17.26
C SER A 815 22.23 3.81 18.77
N SER A 816 22.01 5.06 19.17
CA SER A 816 21.69 5.42 20.55
C SER A 816 21.02 6.79 20.70
N ILE A 817 20.26 6.97 21.79
CA ILE A 817 19.79 8.28 22.24
C ILE A 817 20.19 8.42 23.72
N SER A 818 20.82 9.55 24.08
CA SER A 818 21.21 9.82 25.46
C SER A 818 20.93 11.26 25.90
N THR A 819 20.60 11.44 27.17
CA THR A 819 20.36 12.76 27.77
C THR A 819 21.59 13.21 28.56
N SER A 820 22.26 14.25 28.08
CA SER A 820 23.31 14.93 28.83
C SER A 820 22.69 15.98 29.77
N GLY A 821 23.43 16.42 30.79
CA GLY A 821 23.02 17.52 31.68
C GLY A 821 22.97 18.91 31.02
N ALA A 822 23.03 18.99 29.69
CA ALA A 822 22.94 20.21 28.90
C ALA A 822 21.91 20.11 27.75
N GLY A 823 21.55 18.91 27.30
CA GLY A 823 20.70 18.65 26.13
C GLY A 823 20.77 17.18 25.69
N MET A 824 19.98 16.79 24.69
CA MET A 824 19.98 15.42 24.16
C MET A 824 21.09 15.21 23.11
N VAL A 825 21.58 13.99 23.00
CA VAL A 825 22.52 13.51 21.97
C VAL A 825 21.85 12.35 21.24
N ILE A 826 21.90 12.38 19.91
CA ILE A 826 21.49 11.27 19.05
C ILE A 826 22.77 10.72 18.39
N GLU A 827 22.96 9.42 18.52
CA GLU A 827 23.93 8.64 17.76
C GLU A 827 23.14 7.86 16.72
N TRP A 828 23.50 8.00 15.45
CA TRP A 828 22.96 7.20 14.37
C TRP A 828 24.10 6.62 13.52
N GLU A 829 23.86 5.45 12.96
CA GLU A 829 24.68 4.82 11.95
C GLU A 829 23.94 5.02 10.63
N PRO A 830 24.28 6.06 9.84
CA PRO A 830 23.79 6.14 8.48
C PRO A 830 24.55 5.09 7.66
N SER A 831 23.85 4.30 6.85
CA SER A 831 24.50 3.57 5.76
C SER A 831 25.28 4.53 4.85
N ILE A 832 24.79 5.78 4.72
CA ILE A 832 25.15 6.71 3.64
C ILE A 832 26.01 7.93 4.08
N SER A 833 26.86 8.38 3.16
CA SER A 833 27.68 9.60 3.26
C SER A 833 27.47 10.53 2.07
N ASN A 834 27.95 11.77 2.14
CA ASN A 834 27.63 12.88 1.23
C ASN A 834 26.16 13.37 1.16
N ARG A 835 25.15 12.59 1.59
CA ARG A 835 23.81 13.12 1.83
C ARG A 835 23.83 14.22 2.91
N LEU A 836 22.95 15.20 2.76
CA LEU A 836 22.73 16.31 3.68
C LEU A 836 21.58 15.94 4.63
N TYR A 837 21.93 15.54 5.85
CA TYR A 837 20.90 15.19 6.82
C TYR A 837 20.27 16.46 7.40
N THR A 838 18.95 16.49 7.48
CA THR A 838 18.19 17.46 8.28
C THR A 838 17.65 16.73 9.49
N VAL A 839 18.22 17.02 10.66
CA VAL A 839 17.63 16.59 11.93
C VAL A 839 16.48 17.54 12.22
N ASN A 840 15.25 17.09 12.00
CA ASN A 840 14.07 17.79 12.45
C ASN A 840 13.66 17.32 13.85
N TRP A 841 12.96 18.18 14.57
CA TRP A 841 12.41 17.88 15.89
C TRP A 841 10.98 18.42 16.02
N ASN A 842 10.18 17.80 16.89
CA ASN A 842 8.82 18.21 17.18
C ASN A 842 8.42 17.75 18.59
N THR A 843 7.75 18.59 19.38
CA THR A 843 7.21 18.19 20.69
C THR A 843 6.00 17.24 20.59
N ASN A 844 5.41 17.09 19.40
CA ASN A 844 4.27 16.19 19.17
C ASN A 844 4.26 15.63 17.73
N LEU A 845 4.54 14.33 17.59
CA LEU A 845 4.59 13.59 16.33
C LEU A 845 3.33 13.71 15.44
N VAL A 846 2.19 14.10 16.00
CA VAL A 846 0.86 14.03 15.35
C VAL A 846 0.28 15.41 15.01
N THR A 847 0.77 16.51 15.61
CA THR A 847 0.08 17.82 15.53
C THR A 847 0.98 19.04 15.34
N GLY A 848 2.14 18.88 14.71
CA GLY A 848 2.99 19.99 14.29
C GLY A 848 3.79 19.64 13.04
N ASP A 849 4.22 20.66 12.30
CA ASP A 849 5.27 20.49 11.30
C ASP A 849 6.57 20.14 12.01
N PHE A 850 7.32 19.16 11.49
CA PHE A 850 8.69 18.91 11.94
C PHE A 850 9.54 20.15 11.66
N LEU A 851 10.17 20.70 12.71
CA LEU A 851 11.00 21.89 12.59
C LEU A 851 12.46 21.46 12.43
N PRO A 852 13.23 22.04 11.49
CA PRO A 852 14.66 21.77 11.42
C PRO A 852 15.34 22.24 12.71
N LEU A 853 15.97 21.29 13.41
CA LEU A 853 16.90 21.55 14.49
C LEU A 853 18.20 22.09 13.89
N GLU A 854 18.66 21.40 12.85
CA GLU A 854 19.80 21.73 12.00
C GLU A 854 19.58 21.08 10.61
N THR A 855 19.94 21.81 9.55
CA THR A 855 19.93 21.37 8.15
C THR A 855 21.37 21.17 7.66
N ASP A 856 21.53 20.60 6.46
CA ASP A 856 22.81 20.59 5.73
C ASP A 856 23.96 19.84 6.46
N ILE A 857 23.63 18.81 7.27
CA ILE A 857 24.62 18.06 8.04
C ILE A 857 25.44 17.13 7.13
N GLU A 858 26.67 17.54 6.82
CA GLU A 858 27.65 16.70 6.09
C GLU A 858 28.07 15.46 6.91
N SER A 859 27.89 14.28 6.31
CA SER A 859 28.44 12.99 6.77
C SER A 859 29.93 12.86 6.35
N PRO A 860 30.82 12.21 7.14
CA PRO A 860 30.54 11.30 8.26
C PRO A 860 30.48 11.97 9.64
N GLN A 861 29.37 11.75 10.33
CA GLN A 861 29.24 12.01 11.78
C GLN A 861 28.66 10.77 12.46
N ASN A 862 29.44 10.17 13.38
CA ASN A 862 29.02 9.02 14.18
C ASN A 862 28.26 9.41 15.47
N SER A 863 28.01 10.71 15.67
CA SER A 863 27.35 11.28 16.86
C SER A 863 27.04 12.76 16.61
N TYR A 864 25.79 13.20 16.74
CA TYR A 864 25.52 14.65 16.69
C TYR A 864 25.80 15.30 18.05
N THR A 865 26.87 16.10 18.13
CA THR A 865 27.35 16.67 19.41
C THR A 865 27.94 18.08 19.31
N ASP A 866 27.50 18.97 18.41
CA ASP A 866 28.03 20.37 18.38
C ASP A 866 27.02 21.52 18.25
N THR A 867 25.73 21.30 18.51
CA THR A 867 24.88 22.34 19.10
C THR A 867 24.09 21.81 20.31
N VAL A 868 24.20 22.51 21.44
CA VAL A 868 23.42 22.22 22.65
C VAL A 868 22.07 22.90 22.55
N HIS A 869 21.05 22.15 22.11
CA HIS A 869 19.67 22.63 22.05
C HIS A 869 18.96 22.41 23.41
N GLU A 870 18.39 23.48 23.97
CA GLU A 870 17.41 23.40 25.06
C GLU A 870 16.04 22.95 24.50
N ALA A 871 15.99 21.73 23.95
CA ALA A 871 14.74 21.04 23.65
C ALA A 871 14.10 20.57 24.96
N GLU A 872 12.76 20.56 25.03
CA GLU A 872 12.05 20.05 26.21
C GLU A 872 12.25 18.53 26.35
N ASN A 873 12.15 18.00 27.57
CA ASN A 873 12.43 16.58 27.90
C ASN A 873 11.53 15.54 27.17
N GLN A 874 10.62 15.98 26.29
CA GLN A 874 9.70 15.16 25.51
C GLN A 874 9.59 15.77 24.11
N CYS A 875 10.40 15.28 23.18
CA CYS A 875 10.29 15.60 21.76
C CYS A 875 10.71 14.41 20.89
N PHE A 876 10.05 14.33 19.74
CA PHE A 876 10.32 13.38 18.66
C PHE A 876 11.32 14.01 17.69
N TYR A 877 12.09 13.17 17.02
CA TYR A 877 13.05 13.59 16.01
C TYR A 877 12.81 12.80 14.72
N ASN A 878 12.98 13.47 13.59
CA ASN A 878 13.03 12.86 12.27
C ASN A 878 14.41 13.17 11.66
N VAL A 879 15.02 12.21 11.00
CA VAL A 879 16.29 12.43 10.28
C VAL A 879 15.98 12.34 8.79
N GLU A 880 15.67 13.48 8.19
CA GLU A 880 15.40 13.58 6.76
C GLU A 880 16.71 13.56 5.98
N ILE A 881 16.71 12.85 4.86
CA ILE A 881 17.85 12.68 3.96
C ILE A 881 17.62 13.55 2.72
N GLN A 882 18.63 14.32 2.31
CA GLN A 882 18.68 15.01 1.02
C GLN A 882 19.94 14.57 0.27
#